data_AF-A0A7W0XZX9-F1
#
_entry.id   AF-A0A7W0XZX9-F1
#
_cell.length_a   1.000
_cell.length_b   1.000
_cell.length_c   1.000
_cell.angle_alpha   90.00
_cell.angle_beta   90.00
_cell.angle_gamma   90.00
#
_symmetry.space_group_name_H-M   'P 1'
#
loop_
_entity.id
_entity.type
_entity.pdbx_description
1 polymer ?
#
loop_
_entity_poly.entity_id
_entity_poly.type
_entity_poly.pdbx_seq_one_letter_code
_entity_poly.pdbx_strand_id
1 'polypeptide(L)'
;VPLYARLSSAEQHRVFAAHSSRRIVLATNVAETSLTVPGIRSVIDTGTARISRYSARTKVQRLPIEPISQASANQRAGRCGRLAPGVCIRLYSEEDYLGRPEYTEPEILRTNLASVILQMTAADLGDISSFPFVEAPDNAQITDGLRLLDELGALSEKGSRDRPRLTSTGRRLASIPLDPRMGRMLLAGERQGCLREMLVIVSGLSIQDPRERPPDQQEKADALHRRFWAPLAPSTDSGHGPSTESGHGARPEPASPRPEPVEGQPDASDFLSLLRLWDYLRSAQRELSGNAFRRMCRAEFLHFLRIREWQDLHAQLRDITRELGLNRNGEPAPPARIHTAVLSGLLSHVGLADLREDTKTSTSRRRGRTGPREYLGARGTKFAINPGSSVARTQPPLVMAAEIVETTRLWARTVAGIEASQIEEVGEHLLRHSYSEPHWSSRSGSVMAHEQVSLYGIPIIAGRLVSYGKINPVEAREIFLRSALVEGKWRTRHQFLFGNAEIRAEAEELEERTRRRDLLVDDQVIYDFYDARVPADVTSAAHFDSWWKKARLENPGLLTMTMDDLMSTDAAQIDTEAFPDTWTSGTHEFSVSYRFEPGADRDGVSLEVPVSVLNQVHAAPFSWQVPGMRLERATELIRSLPKAKRTAFVPAPDFAQRALGWLRQHPELRSEPFTEALGEALLRLSGVKVEPQDWRPAAVAPHLQITFVVVKDSEVLAAGKDLDALKSELAPQLSRTLN
;
A
#
# COMPACT_ATOMS: atom_id res chain seq x y z
N VAL A 1 53.87 -17.66 11.47
CA VAL A 1 53.59 -16.46 10.65
C VAL A 1 52.25 -16.66 9.95
N PRO A 2 51.26 -15.80 10.17
CA PRO A 2 49.99 -15.86 9.45
C PRO A 2 50.15 -15.39 8.00
N LEU A 3 49.36 -15.94 7.08
CA LEU A 3 49.29 -15.53 5.68
C LEU A 3 47.85 -15.63 5.15
N TYR A 4 47.18 -14.49 5.00
CA TYR A 4 45.84 -14.42 4.44
C TYR A 4 45.64 -13.09 3.73
N ALA A 5 44.69 -13.02 2.80
CA ALA A 5 44.52 -11.88 1.88
C ALA A 5 44.35 -10.51 2.57
N ARG A 6 43.78 -10.49 3.79
CA ARG A 6 43.54 -9.24 4.54
C ARG A 6 44.77 -8.67 5.24
N LEU A 7 45.89 -9.39 5.32
CA LEU A 7 47.12 -8.87 5.94
C LEU A 7 47.69 -7.70 5.14
N SER A 8 48.35 -6.76 5.81
CA SER A 8 49.08 -5.70 5.11
C SER A 8 50.21 -6.26 4.26
N SER A 9 50.61 -5.56 3.19
CA SER A 9 51.72 -6.02 2.33
C SER A 9 53.00 -6.26 3.13
N ALA A 10 53.29 -5.42 4.14
CA ALA A 10 54.45 -5.63 5.00
C ALA A 10 54.36 -6.94 5.79
N GLU A 11 53.17 -7.31 6.28
CA GLU A 11 52.94 -8.56 7.01
C GLU A 11 52.96 -9.78 6.09
N GLN A 12 52.38 -9.67 4.88
CA GLN A 12 52.49 -10.72 3.87
C GLN A 12 53.97 -10.94 3.48
N HIS A 13 54.75 -9.86 3.32
CA HIS A 13 56.16 -9.94 2.97
C HIS A 13 57.04 -10.62 4.04
N ARG A 14 56.63 -10.62 5.32
CA ARG A 14 57.36 -11.35 6.38
C ARG A 14 57.47 -12.84 6.09
N VAL A 15 56.56 -13.40 5.30
CA VAL A 15 56.62 -14.82 4.90
C VAL A 15 57.82 -15.11 4.00
N PHE A 16 58.33 -14.11 3.26
CA PHE A 16 59.47 -14.25 2.35
C PHE A 16 60.82 -13.92 2.97
N ALA A 17 60.84 -13.21 4.11
CA ALA A 17 62.08 -12.91 4.81
C ALA A 17 62.84 -14.19 5.20
N ALA A 18 64.16 -14.11 5.38
CA ALA A 18 64.95 -15.20 5.93
C ALA A 18 64.62 -15.40 7.42
N HIS A 19 64.54 -16.66 7.86
CA HIS A 19 64.29 -17.03 9.26
C HIS A 19 65.37 -18.02 9.70
N SER A 20 65.91 -17.84 10.91
CA SER A 20 66.96 -18.69 11.48
C SER A 20 66.42 -19.95 12.17
N SER A 21 65.12 -20.01 12.44
CA SER A 21 64.45 -21.10 13.15
C SER A 21 63.34 -21.74 12.30
N ARG A 22 62.78 -22.86 12.77
CA ARG A 22 61.68 -23.55 12.11
C ARG A 22 60.48 -22.61 11.95
N ARG A 23 60.11 -22.32 10.70
CA ARG A 23 59.01 -21.42 10.36
C ARG A 23 57.72 -22.20 10.13
N ILE A 24 56.70 -21.91 10.93
CA ILE A 24 55.33 -22.38 10.69
C ILE A 24 54.53 -21.26 10.03
N VAL A 25 53.97 -21.51 8.85
CA VAL A 25 53.13 -20.57 8.13
C VAL A 25 51.67 -21.04 8.22
N LEU A 26 50.80 -20.23 8.81
CA LEU A 26 49.37 -20.49 8.89
C LEU A 26 48.68 -19.72 7.76
N ALA A 27 48.29 -20.42 6.69
CA ALA A 27 47.82 -19.78 5.46
C ALA A 27 46.39 -20.16 5.08
N THR A 28 45.70 -19.25 4.37
CA THR A 28 44.50 -19.60 3.59
C THR A 28 44.90 -20.07 2.18
N ASN A 29 43.92 -20.26 1.29
CA ASN A 29 44.11 -20.65 -0.12
C ASN A 29 45.01 -19.67 -0.92
N VAL A 30 45.40 -18.52 -0.37
CA VAL A 30 46.43 -17.63 -0.98
C VAL A 30 47.76 -18.36 -1.22
N ALA A 31 48.12 -19.31 -0.35
CA ALA A 31 49.32 -20.13 -0.53
C ALA A 31 49.12 -21.28 -1.56
N GLU A 32 47.87 -21.59 -1.91
CA GLU A 32 47.52 -22.67 -2.85
C GLU A 32 47.73 -22.27 -4.31
N THR A 33 47.56 -21.00 -4.67
CA THR A 33 47.64 -20.53 -6.07
C THR A 33 48.55 -19.31 -6.20
N SER A 34 48.16 -18.18 -5.62
CA SER A 34 48.68 -16.83 -5.90
C SER A 34 50.08 -16.56 -5.38
N LEU A 35 50.52 -17.28 -4.33
CA LEU A 35 51.80 -17.00 -3.67
C LEU A 35 52.66 -18.25 -3.53
N THR A 36 53.94 -18.13 -3.89
CA THR A 36 54.91 -19.21 -3.72
C THR A 36 55.80 -18.91 -2.52
N VAL A 37 55.48 -19.49 -1.36
CA VAL A 37 56.33 -19.33 -0.18
C VAL A 37 57.60 -20.19 -0.34
N PRO A 38 58.81 -19.61 -0.33
CA PRO A 38 60.04 -20.36 -0.51
C PRO A 38 60.35 -21.23 0.71
N GLY A 39 61.02 -22.37 0.52
CA GLY A 39 61.52 -23.19 1.64
C GLY A 39 60.46 -23.96 2.44
N ILE A 40 59.25 -24.15 1.88
CA ILE A 40 58.25 -25.04 2.48
C ILE A 40 58.60 -26.49 2.12
N ARG A 41 58.82 -27.32 3.16
CA ARG A 41 59.09 -28.76 3.03
C ARG A 41 58.00 -29.66 3.64
N SER A 42 57.12 -29.08 4.43
CA SER A 42 56.01 -29.80 5.03
C SER A 42 54.74 -28.97 4.91
N VAL A 43 53.65 -29.62 4.48
CA VAL A 43 52.30 -29.03 4.42
C VAL A 43 51.41 -29.82 5.36
N ILE A 44 50.61 -29.13 6.16
CA ILE A 44 49.51 -29.71 6.93
C ILE A 44 48.23 -29.18 6.29
N ASP A 45 47.47 -30.06 5.65
CA ASP A 45 46.24 -29.71 4.93
C ASP A 45 45.01 -30.05 5.76
N THR A 46 44.24 -29.02 6.11
CA THR A 46 42.97 -29.15 6.85
C THR A 46 41.85 -29.74 5.98
N GLY A 47 42.04 -29.82 4.66
CA GLY A 47 41.07 -30.41 3.75
C GLY A 47 39.81 -29.59 3.51
N THR A 48 39.74 -28.35 4.01
CA THR A 48 38.57 -27.48 3.86
C THR A 48 38.96 -26.10 3.34
N ALA A 49 37.99 -25.42 2.74
CA ALA A 49 38.11 -24.05 2.25
C ALA A 49 36.79 -23.30 2.44
N ARG A 50 36.88 -21.97 2.52
CA ARG A 50 35.70 -21.11 2.37
C ARG A 50 35.43 -20.91 0.89
N ILE A 51 34.29 -21.39 0.40
CA ILE A 51 33.91 -21.30 -1.01
C ILE A 51 32.73 -20.34 -1.14
N SER A 52 32.82 -19.40 -2.07
CA SER A 52 31.71 -18.50 -2.36
C SER A 52 30.61 -19.25 -3.09
N ARG A 53 29.40 -19.24 -2.54
CA ARG A 53 28.21 -19.87 -3.12
C ARG A 53 27.09 -18.86 -3.29
N TYR A 54 26.56 -18.74 -4.49
CA TYR A 54 25.32 -18.01 -4.72
C TYR A 54 24.12 -18.91 -4.38
N SER A 55 23.21 -18.46 -3.50
CA SER A 55 21.96 -19.15 -3.28
C SER A 55 20.89 -18.64 -4.24
N ALA A 56 20.47 -19.46 -5.20
CA ALA A 56 19.36 -19.11 -6.08
C ALA A 56 18.04 -18.91 -5.31
N ARG A 57 17.84 -19.54 -4.14
CA ARG A 57 16.59 -19.34 -3.38
C ARG A 57 16.53 -17.98 -2.71
N THR A 58 17.59 -17.61 -1.98
CA THR A 58 17.63 -16.37 -1.19
C THR A 58 18.26 -15.20 -1.94
N LYS A 59 18.81 -15.45 -3.15
CA LYS A 59 19.54 -14.49 -4.00
C LYS A 59 20.75 -13.84 -3.32
N VAL A 60 21.26 -14.44 -2.24
CA VAL A 60 22.41 -13.92 -1.49
C VAL A 60 23.64 -14.80 -1.67
N GLN A 61 24.80 -14.16 -1.53
CA GLN A 61 26.08 -14.85 -1.47
C GLN A 61 26.30 -15.41 -0.07
N ARG A 62 26.69 -16.68 -0.02
CA ARG A 62 27.08 -17.41 1.19
C ARG A 62 28.57 -17.74 1.09
N LEU A 63 29.20 -17.88 2.25
CA LEU A 63 30.60 -18.27 2.34
C LEU A 63 30.79 -19.48 3.29
N PRO A 64 30.18 -20.64 2.96
CA PRO A 64 30.32 -21.87 3.73
C PRO A 64 31.76 -22.37 3.77
N ILE A 65 32.06 -23.15 4.81
CA ILE A 65 33.30 -23.94 4.89
C ILE A 65 32.95 -25.33 4.35
N GLU A 66 33.61 -25.73 3.27
CA GLU A 66 33.34 -26.99 2.55
C GLU A 66 34.65 -27.79 2.37
N PRO A 67 34.58 -29.12 2.18
CA PRO A 67 35.72 -29.91 1.75
C PRO A 67 36.28 -29.42 0.41
N ILE A 68 37.61 -29.41 0.27
CA ILE A 68 38.28 -29.10 -1.01
C ILE A 68 38.22 -30.28 -1.99
N SER A 69 38.32 -29.99 -3.29
CA SER A 69 38.46 -31.01 -4.35
C SER A 69 39.80 -31.75 -4.28
N GLN A 70 39.89 -32.88 -4.96
CA GLN A 70 41.16 -33.62 -5.09
C GLN A 70 42.23 -32.76 -5.77
N ALA A 71 41.87 -32.03 -6.83
CA ALA A 71 42.78 -31.11 -7.51
C ALA A 71 43.36 -30.04 -6.57
N SER A 72 42.53 -29.41 -5.73
CA SER A 72 42.99 -28.44 -4.72
C SER A 72 43.89 -29.11 -3.67
N ALA A 73 43.52 -30.29 -3.16
CA ALA A 73 44.34 -31.05 -2.22
C ALA A 73 45.72 -31.41 -2.82
N ASN A 74 45.76 -31.76 -4.10
CA ASN A 74 46.99 -32.07 -4.83
C ASN A 74 47.83 -30.82 -5.08
N GLN A 75 47.21 -29.67 -5.41
CA GLN A 75 47.92 -28.39 -5.50
C GLN A 75 48.54 -27.99 -4.16
N ARG A 76 47.83 -28.17 -3.04
CA ARG A 76 48.36 -27.91 -1.69
C ARG A 76 49.55 -28.82 -1.37
N ALA A 77 49.43 -30.12 -1.63
CA ALA A 77 50.53 -31.06 -1.48
C ALA A 77 51.75 -30.67 -2.35
N GLY A 78 51.52 -30.22 -3.58
CA GLY A 78 52.56 -29.72 -4.47
C GLY A 78 53.34 -28.50 -3.93
N ARG A 79 52.84 -27.80 -2.91
CA ARG A 79 53.55 -26.66 -2.31
C ARG A 79 54.76 -27.05 -1.45
N CYS A 80 54.83 -28.28 -0.93
CA CYS A 80 56.03 -28.76 -0.23
C CYS A 80 57.08 -29.45 -1.12
N GLY A 81 56.75 -29.76 -2.38
CA GLY A 81 57.63 -30.52 -3.29
C GLY A 81 58.44 -29.70 -4.30
N ARG A 82 58.50 -28.37 -4.16
CA ARG A 82 59.03 -27.48 -5.21
C ARG A 82 60.55 -27.37 -5.28
N LEU A 83 61.22 -27.45 -4.13
CA LEU A 83 62.67 -27.23 -4.03
C LEU A 83 63.44 -28.49 -3.61
N ALA A 84 62.74 -29.43 -2.98
CA ALA A 84 63.28 -30.69 -2.47
C ALA A 84 62.09 -31.63 -2.18
N PRO A 85 62.33 -32.94 -1.95
CA PRO A 85 61.30 -33.84 -1.41
C PRO A 85 60.67 -33.25 -0.14
N GLY A 86 59.33 -33.26 -0.11
CA GLY A 86 58.56 -32.71 1.00
C GLY A 86 57.45 -33.67 1.45
N VAL A 87 56.85 -33.40 2.60
CA VAL A 87 55.81 -34.24 3.22
C VAL A 87 54.52 -33.45 3.34
N CYS A 88 53.43 -33.96 2.75
CA CYS A 88 52.09 -33.42 2.96
C CYS A 88 51.31 -34.33 3.91
N ILE A 89 50.84 -33.77 5.03
CA ILE A 89 49.99 -34.45 6.01
C ILE A 89 48.57 -33.93 5.80
N ARG A 90 47.65 -34.81 5.42
CA ARG A 90 46.22 -34.51 5.29
C ARG A 90 45.52 -34.85 6.61
N LEU A 91 44.71 -33.94 7.12
CA LEU A 91 43.97 -34.13 8.38
C LEU A 91 42.61 -34.82 8.19
N TYR A 92 42.50 -35.66 7.16
CA TYR A 92 41.31 -36.39 6.75
C TYR A 92 41.72 -37.75 6.20
N SER A 93 40.80 -38.74 6.22
CA SER A 93 41.11 -40.11 5.81
C SER A 93 41.35 -40.21 4.31
N GLU A 94 42.03 -41.27 3.90
CA GLU A 94 42.20 -41.59 2.47
C GLU A 94 40.86 -41.87 1.80
N GLU A 95 39.92 -42.52 2.49
CA GLU A 95 38.55 -42.73 2.03
C GLU A 95 37.82 -41.41 1.74
N ASP A 96 37.92 -40.43 2.65
CA ASP A 96 37.36 -39.09 2.46
C ASP A 96 38.04 -38.36 1.28
N TYR A 97 39.36 -38.52 1.11
CA TYR A 97 40.06 -37.97 -0.06
C TYR A 97 39.55 -38.55 -1.38
N LEU A 98 39.43 -39.88 -1.46
CA LEU A 98 38.99 -40.60 -2.66
C LEU A 98 37.51 -40.33 -2.99
N GLY A 99 36.68 -40.06 -1.98
CA GLY A 99 35.26 -39.71 -2.16
C GLY A 99 34.98 -38.26 -2.58
N ARG A 100 35.99 -37.37 -2.58
CA ARG A 100 35.81 -35.96 -2.98
C ARG A 100 35.72 -35.79 -4.50
N PRO A 101 35.05 -34.74 -4.99
CA PRO A 101 35.07 -34.40 -6.41
C PRO A 101 36.49 -34.12 -6.89
N GLU A 102 36.80 -34.56 -8.11
CA GLU A 102 38.13 -34.41 -8.70
C GLU A 102 38.50 -32.93 -8.86
N TYR A 103 37.57 -32.12 -9.37
CA TYR A 103 37.73 -30.70 -9.61
C TYR A 103 36.80 -29.85 -8.75
N THR A 104 37.23 -28.62 -8.49
CA THR A 104 36.37 -27.61 -7.86
C THR A 104 35.37 -27.12 -8.91
N GLU A 105 34.10 -27.06 -8.54
CA GLU A 105 33.02 -26.56 -9.39
C GLU A 105 33.36 -25.17 -9.98
N PRO A 106 33.20 -24.96 -11.30
CA PRO A 106 33.54 -23.71 -11.97
C PRO A 106 32.78 -22.48 -11.45
N GLU A 107 33.36 -21.31 -11.68
CA GLU A 107 32.79 -20.05 -11.20
C GLU A 107 31.43 -19.69 -11.81
N ILE A 108 31.21 -20.07 -13.07
CA ILE A 108 29.95 -19.85 -13.79
C ILE A 108 28.77 -20.55 -13.11
N LEU A 109 29.01 -21.67 -12.41
CA LEU A 109 27.98 -22.44 -11.70
C LEU A 109 27.76 -21.97 -10.25
N ARG A 110 28.48 -20.96 -9.78
CA ARG A 110 28.44 -20.53 -8.37
C ARG A 110 28.31 -19.02 -8.17
N THR A 111 28.19 -18.25 -9.25
CA THR A 111 28.03 -16.77 -9.23
C THR A 111 26.81 -16.31 -10.02
N ASN A 112 26.44 -15.03 -9.89
CA ASN A 112 25.34 -14.46 -10.65
C ASN A 112 25.77 -14.16 -12.10
N LEU A 113 24.95 -14.54 -13.07
CA LEU A 113 25.27 -14.48 -14.50
C LEU A 113 24.91 -13.15 -15.19
N ALA A 114 24.36 -12.17 -14.50
CA ALA A 114 23.85 -10.94 -15.13
C ALA A 114 24.90 -10.22 -15.98
N SER A 115 26.16 -10.14 -15.53
CA SER A 115 27.24 -9.54 -16.32
C SER A 115 27.53 -10.32 -17.59
N VAL A 116 27.61 -11.65 -17.49
CA VAL A 116 27.84 -12.55 -18.65
C VAL A 116 26.70 -12.42 -19.66
N ILE A 117 25.45 -12.51 -19.19
CA ILE A 117 24.25 -12.40 -20.01
C ILE A 117 24.19 -11.03 -20.71
N LEU A 118 24.50 -9.95 -19.99
CA LEU A 118 24.53 -8.59 -20.55
C LEU A 118 25.54 -8.49 -21.71
N GLN A 119 26.75 -9.01 -21.53
CA GLN A 119 27.79 -9.00 -22.57
C GLN A 119 27.42 -9.89 -23.76
N MET A 120 26.90 -11.10 -23.51
CA MET A 120 26.44 -12.00 -24.57
C MET A 120 25.31 -11.38 -25.40
N THR A 121 24.36 -10.71 -24.73
CA THR A 121 23.25 -10.02 -25.41
C THR A 121 23.75 -8.82 -26.21
N ALA A 122 24.72 -8.07 -25.68
CA ALA A 122 25.32 -6.93 -26.40
C ALA A 122 26.08 -7.38 -27.66
N ALA A 123 26.66 -8.58 -27.64
CA ALA A 123 27.36 -9.19 -28.76
C ALA A 123 26.46 -10.01 -29.70
N ASP A 124 25.13 -10.05 -29.47
CA ASP A 124 24.15 -10.82 -30.24
C ASP A 124 24.51 -12.32 -30.40
N LEU A 125 24.97 -12.96 -29.33
CA LEU A 125 25.41 -14.36 -29.34
C LEU A 125 24.26 -15.40 -29.31
N GLY A 126 23.01 -14.95 -29.46
CA GLY A 126 21.83 -15.82 -29.50
C GLY A 126 21.37 -16.35 -28.14
N ASP A 127 20.72 -17.51 -28.15
CA ASP A 127 20.15 -18.13 -26.95
C ASP A 127 21.24 -18.65 -26.01
N ILE A 128 21.21 -18.15 -24.77
CA ILE A 128 22.13 -18.48 -23.70
C ILE A 128 22.07 -19.98 -23.39
N SER A 129 20.89 -20.59 -23.41
CA SER A 129 20.74 -22.02 -23.12
C SER A 129 21.35 -22.90 -24.21
N SER A 130 21.50 -22.39 -25.43
CA SER A 130 22.13 -23.07 -26.56
C SER A 130 23.64 -22.78 -26.71
N PHE A 131 24.15 -21.80 -25.95
CA PHE A 131 25.54 -21.38 -26.07
C PHE A 131 26.51 -22.48 -25.61
N PRO A 132 27.59 -22.78 -26.36
CA PRO A 132 28.47 -23.91 -26.08
C PRO A 132 29.46 -23.60 -24.94
N PHE A 133 28.97 -23.53 -23.71
CA PHE A 133 29.81 -23.40 -22.52
C PHE A 133 30.61 -24.70 -22.27
N VAL A 134 31.81 -24.57 -21.67
CA VAL A 134 32.59 -25.72 -21.19
C VAL A 134 31.79 -26.50 -20.13
N GLU A 135 31.21 -25.76 -19.18
CA GLU A 135 30.20 -26.25 -18.26
C GLU A 135 29.04 -25.26 -18.28
N ALA A 136 27.86 -25.73 -18.69
CA ALA A 136 26.70 -24.88 -18.88
C ALA A 136 26.02 -24.53 -17.54
N PRO A 137 25.66 -23.26 -17.32
CA PRO A 137 24.88 -22.87 -16.16
C PRO A 137 23.48 -23.48 -16.21
N ASP A 138 22.88 -23.65 -15.03
CA ASP A 138 21.52 -24.15 -14.97
C ASP A 138 20.49 -23.07 -15.38
N ASN A 139 19.28 -23.52 -15.72
CA ASN A 139 18.20 -22.62 -16.14
C ASN A 139 17.78 -21.65 -15.02
N ALA A 140 18.00 -21.97 -13.75
CA ALA A 140 17.63 -21.10 -12.63
C ALA A 140 18.59 -19.90 -12.56
N GLN A 141 19.89 -20.12 -12.72
CA GLN A 141 20.93 -19.10 -12.77
C GLN A 141 20.74 -18.15 -13.95
N ILE A 142 20.41 -18.69 -15.13
CA ILE A 142 20.08 -17.88 -16.32
C ILE A 142 18.86 -16.99 -16.02
N THR A 143 17.80 -17.57 -15.47
CA THR A 143 16.57 -16.83 -15.12
C THR A 143 16.87 -15.70 -14.12
N ASP A 144 17.75 -15.95 -13.16
CA ASP A 144 18.09 -14.97 -12.12
C ASP A 144 18.93 -13.82 -12.66
N GLY A 145 19.88 -14.12 -13.56
CA GLY A 145 20.63 -13.09 -14.27
C GLY A 145 19.72 -12.22 -15.15
N LEU A 146 18.79 -12.83 -15.89
CA LEU A 146 17.79 -12.11 -16.68
C LEU A 146 16.90 -11.21 -15.81
N ARG A 147 16.41 -11.73 -14.67
CA ARG A 147 15.61 -10.94 -13.71
C ARG A 147 16.38 -9.75 -13.13
N LEU A 148 17.68 -9.91 -12.87
CA LEU A 148 18.51 -8.80 -12.43
C LEU A 148 18.65 -7.76 -13.54
N LEU A 149 18.87 -8.17 -14.79
CA LEU A 149 18.95 -7.21 -15.90
C LEU A 149 17.61 -6.50 -16.15
N ASP A 150 16.48 -7.19 -16.00
CA ASP A 150 15.14 -6.59 -16.02
C ASP A 150 14.95 -5.58 -14.87
N GLU A 151 15.37 -5.94 -13.65
CA GLU A 151 15.36 -5.04 -12.49
C GLU A 151 16.11 -3.73 -12.77
N LEU A 152 17.28 -3.82 -13.43
CA LEU A 152 18.10 -2.66 -13.76
C LEU A 152 17.54 -1.85 -14.95
N GLY A 153 16.47 -2.30 -15.59
CA GLY A 153 15.89 -1.73 -16.80
C GLY A 153 16.79 -1.93 -18.04
N ALA A 154 17.61 -2.98 -18.03
CA ALA A 154 18.57 -3.30 -19.09
C ALA A 154 17.94 -4.11 -20.23
N LEU A 155 16.83 -4.82 -19.99
CA LEU A 155 16.13 -5.64 -20.98
C LEU A 155 14.84 -4.97 -21.46
N SER A 156 14.52 -5.16 -22.73
CA SER A 156 13.30 -4.66 -23.37
C SER A 156 12.20 -5.72 -23.33
N GLU A 157 10.96 -5.29 -23.10
CA GLU A 157 9.75 -6.13 -23.20
C GLU A 157 9.56 -6.81 -24.56
N LYS A 158 10.19 -6.27 -25.63
CA LYS A 158 10.15 -6.86 -26.98
C LYS A 158 11.10 -8.06 -27.14
N GLY A 159 11.98 -8.31 -26.17
CA GLY A 159 12.86 -9.48 -26.14
C GLY A 159 12.13 -10.68 -25.53
N SER A 160 12.52 -11.89 -25.94
CA SER A 160 12.10 -13.11 -25.26
C SER A 160 13.17 -13.59 -24.28
N ARG A 161 12.85 -14.57 -23.45
CA ARG A 161 13.82 -15.23 -22.57
C ARG A 161 15.01 -15.81 -23.35
N ASP A 162 14.73 -16.43 -24.50
CA ASP A 162 15.73 -17.13 -25.32
C ASP A 162 16.45 -16.16 -26.27
N ARG A 163 15.89 -14.96 -26.49
CA ARG A 163 16.52 -13.91 -27.28
C ARG A 163 16.31 -12.55 -26.62
N PRO A 164 17.02 -12.28 -25.52
CA PRO A 164 16.92 -11.01 -24.81
C PRO A 164 17.33 -9.86 -25.72
N ARG A 165 16.73 -8.69 -25.50
CA ARG A 165 17.06 -7.46 -26.24
C ARG A 165 17.39 -6.36 -25.26
N LEU A 166 18.51 -5.67 -25.47
CA LEU A 166 18.94 -4.59 -24.60
C LEU A 166 18.14 -3.30 -24.84
N THR A 167 17.80 -2.60 -23.77
CA THR A 167 17.33 -1.20 -23.83
C THR A 167 18.47 -0.25 -24.17
N SER A 168 18.19 1.06 -24.25
CA SER A 168 19.25 2.08 -24.27
C SER A 168 20.11 2.02 -23.01
N THR A 169 19.50 1.83 -21.84
CA THR A 169 20.20 1.62 -20.57
C THR A 169 21.06 0.36 -20.63
N GLY A 170 20.52 -0.78 -21.10
CA GLY A 170 21.28 -2.03 -21.21
C GLY A 170 22.52 -1.91 -22.09
N ARG A 171 22.42 -1.24 -23.24
CA ARG A 171 23.58 -1.00 -24.12
C ARG A 171 24.65 -0.15 -23.45
N ARG A 172 24.27 0.91 -22.72
CA ARG A 172 25.22 1.73 -21.95
C ARG A 172 25.86 0.96 -20.80
N LEU A 173 25.11 0.08 -20.13
CA LEU A 173 25.65 -0.79 -19.08
C LEU A 173 26.70 -1.75 -19.64
N ALA A 174 26.46 -2.35 -20.82
CA ALA A 174 27.40 -3.27 -21.44
C ALA A 174 28.75 -2.61 -21.78
N SER A 175 28.79 -1.29 -22.00
CA SER A 175 30.05 -0.55 -22.23
C SER A 175 30.84 -0.22 -20.95
N ILE A 176 30.28 -0.46 -19.76
CA ILE A 176 30.96 -0.20 -18.49
C ILE A 176 31.55 -1.53 -17.97
N PRO A 177 32.86 -1.63 -17.71
CA PRO A 177 33.51 -2.87 -17.26
C PRO A 177 33.32 -3.09 -15.74
N LEU A 178 32.07 -3.12 -15.29
CA LEU A 178 31.69 -3.32 -13.89
C LEU A 178 30.53 -4.30 -13.76
N ASP A 179 30.26 -4.72 -12.53
CA ASP A 179 28.99 -5.35 -12.19
C ASP A 179 27.80 -4.47 -12.67
N PRO A 180 26.76 -5.05 -13.31
CA PRO A 180 25.64 -4.29 -13.84
C PRO A 180 24.94 -3.38 -12.82
N ARG A 181 24.87 -3.76 -11.53
CA ARG A 181 24.28 -2.90 -10.48
C ARG A 181 25.10 -1.65 -10.29
N MET A 182 26.42 -1.79 -10.21
CA MET A 182 27.36 -0.68 -10.07
C MET A 182 27.36 0.24 -11.29
N GLY A 183 27.33 -0.34 -12.51
CA GLY A 183 27.13 0.42 -13.73
C GLY A 183 25.82 1.22 -13.73
N ARG A 184 24.74 0.60 -13.23
CA ARG A 184 23.41 1.24 -13.16
C ARG A 184 23.39 2.43 -12.19
N MET A 185 24.13 2.34 -11.09
CA MET A 185 24.34 3.45 -10.17
C MET A 185 25.07 4.61 -10.84
N LEU A 186 26.15 4.36 -11.60
CA LEU A 186 26.88 5.42 -12.33
C LEU A 186 25.98 6.14 -13.35
N LEU A 187 25.21 5.38 -14.15
CA LEU A 187 24.28 5.96 -15.12
C LEU A 187 23.17 6.77 -14.43
N ALA A 188 22.68 6.33 -13.26
CA ALA A 188 21.76 7.12 -12.47
C ALA A 188 22.40 8.35 -11.87
N GLY A 189 23.67 8.25 -11.43
CA GLY A 189 24.44 9.34 -10.88
C GLY A 189 24.59 10.49 -11.88
N GLU A 190 24.81 10.19 -13.15
CA GLU A 190 24.77 11.21 -14.21
C GLU A 190 23.40 11.88 -14.28
N ARG A 191 22.31 11.10 -14.39
CA ARG A 191 20.94 11.66 -14.52
C ARG A 191 20.52 12.49 -13.31
N GLN A 192 20.94 12.09 -12.12
CA GLN A 192 20.67 12.78 -10.86
C GLN A 192 21.66 13.94 -10.60
N GLY A 193 22.68 14.13 -11.44
CA GLY A 193 23.71 15.15 -11.21
C GLY A 193 24.54 14.90 -9.96
N CYS A 194 24.83 13.64 -9.64
CA CYS A 194 25.65 13.19 -8.50
C CYS A 194 26.72 12.15 -8.91
N LEU A 195 27.15 12.15 -10.18
CA LEU A 195 28.15 11.22 -10.70
C LEU A 195 29.50 11.35 -9.98
N ARG A 196 29.88 12.56 -9.53
CA ARG A 196 31.12 12.79 -8.77
C ARG A 196 31.15 11.95 -7.50
N GLU A 197 30.07 11.95 -6.73
CA GLU A 197 29.89 11.17 -5.52
C GLU A 197 29.73 9.68 -5.83
N MET A 198 29.01 9.36 -6.91
CA MET A 198 28.77 7.97 -7.29
C MET A 198 30.05 7.24 -7.68
N LEU A 199 31.00 7.90 -8.34
CA LEU A 199 32.32 7.33 -8.63
C LEU A 199 33.05 6.90 -7.35
N VAL A 200 32.93 7.68 -6.27
CA VAL A 200 33.53 7.37 -4.97
C VAL A 200 32.81 6.18 -4.32
N ILE A 201 31.48 6.19 -4.32
CA ILE A 201 30.68 5.11 -3.74
C ILE A 201 30.93 3.79 -4.48
N VAL A 202 30.78 3.77 -5.80
CA VAL A 202 30.93 2.56 -6.62
C VAL A 202 32.34 1.97 -6.52
N SER A 203 33.38 2.81 -6.57
CA SER A 203 34.75 2.32 -6.36
C SER A 203 34.97 1.78 -4.95
N GLY A 204 34.36 2.41 -3.93
CA GLY A 204 34.45 1.96 -2.54
C GLY A 204 33.71 0.64 -2.27
N LEU A 205 32.57 0.42 -2.93
CA LEU A 205 31.80 -0.82 -2.85
C LEU A 205 32.48 -1.98 -3.61
N SER A 206 33.30 -1.66 -4.61
CA SER A 206 33.98 -2.66 -5.45
C SER A 206 35.26 -3.22 -4.82
N ILE A 207 35.71 -2.63 -3.72
CA ILE A 207 36.90 -3.07 -2.99
C ILE A 207 36.54 -3.55 -1.59
N GLN A 208 37.50 -4.17 -0.92
CA GLN A 208 37.34 -4.45 0.50
C GLN A 208 37.34 -3.14 1.32
N ASP A 209 36.45 -3.04 2.31
CA ASP A 209 36.37 -1.88 3.22
C ASP A 209 37.76 -1.54 3.82
N PRO A 210 38.23 -0.28 3.68
CA PRO A 210 39.50 0.17 4.24
C PRO A 210 39.50 0.24 5.76
N ARG A 211 38.34 0.27 6.43
CA ARG A 211 38.24 0.31 7.89
C ARG A 211 38.54 -1.06 8.51
N GLU A 212 39.42 -1.06 9.51
CA GLU A 212 39.82 -2.25 10.25
C GLU A 212 39.25 -2.24 11.66
N ARG A 213 38.82 -3.40 12.15
CA ARG A 213 38.30 -3.57 13.52
C ARG A 213 38.99 -4.76 14.18
N PRO A 214 40.25 -4.61 14.63
CA PRO A 214 40.97 -5.67 15.33
C PRO A 214 40.22 -6.09 16.60
N PRO A 215 40.08 -7.39 16.91
CA PRO A 215 39.29 -7.85 18.06
C PRO A 215 39.74 -7.25 19.42
N ASP A 216 41.04 -7.01 19.57
CA ASP A 216 41.66 -6.42 20.76
C ASP A 216 41.47 -4.90 20.89
N GLN A 217 41.13 -4.21 19.79
CA GLN A 217 41.00 -2.75 19.72
C GLN A 217 39.69 -2.31 19.06
N GLN A 218 38.68 -3.18 19.08
CA GLN A 218 37.43 -2.98 18.35
C GLN A 218 36.70 -1.71 18.79
N GLU A 219 36.57 -1.47 20.10
CA GLU A 219 35.87 -0.29 20.62
C GLU A 219 36.54 1.03 20.20
N LYS A 220 37.88 1.04 20.18
CA LYS A 220 38.68 2.20 19.77
C LYS A 220 38.56 2.45 18.27
N ALA A 221 38.63 1.40 17.44
CA ALA A 221 38.39 1.51 16.01
C ALA A 221 36.96 2.02 15.73
N ASP A 222 35.96 1.46 16.41
CA ASP A 222 34.57 1.86 16.28
C ASP A 222 34.35 3.32 16.69
N ALA A 223 35.01 3.81 17.75
CA ALA A 223 34.94 5.22 18.14
C ALA A 223 35.50 6.14 17.04
N LEU A 224 36.66 5.79 16.47
CA LEU A 224 37.29 6.56 15.40
C LEU A 224 36.50 6.50 14.10
N HIS A 225 35.83 5.40 13.78
CA HIS A 225 35.06 5.29 12.53
C HIS A 225 33.67 5.93 12.65
N ARG A 226 33.12 6.03 13.87
CA ARG A 226 31.83 6.66 14.15
C ARG A 226 31.77 8.15 13.81
N ARG A 227 32.90 8.87 13.82
CA ARG A 227 32.91 10.30 13.46
C ARG A 227 32.40 10.59 12.05
N PHE A 228 32.50 9.61 11.14
CA PHE A 228 32.00 9.76 9.76
C PHE A 228 30.48 9.54 9.62
N TRP A 229 29.78 9.16 10.70
CA TRP A 229 28.35 8.92 10.66
C TRP A 229 27.52 10.19 10.63
N ALA A 230 28.11 11.35 10.93
CA ALA A 230 27.49 12.67 10.83
C ALA A 230 28.40 13.60 10.02
N PRO A 231 27.89 14.77 9.57
CA PRO A 231 28.74 15.81 8.99
C PRO A 231 29.88 16.20 9.94
N LEU A 232 31.07 16.43 9.38
CA LEU A 232 32.24 16.86 10.14
C LEU A 232 32.24 18.39 10.26
N ALA A 233 32.63 18.91 11.42
CA ALA A 233 32.79 20.35 11.60
C ALA A 233 33.92 20.88 10.68
N PRO A 234 33.77 22.09 10.11
CA PRO A 234 34.85 22.71 9.35
C PRO A 234 36.08 22.86 10.25
N SER A 235 37.26 22.51 9.74
CA SER A 235 38.52 22.64 10.46
C SER A 235 38.78 24.11 10.80
N THR A 236 38.72 24.45 12.09
CA THR A 236 39.09 25.78 12.58
C THR A 236 40.61 25.90 12.59
N ASP A 237 41.24 26.11 11.43
CA ASP A 237 42.64 26.50 11.38
C ASP A 237 42.94 27.38 10.16
N SER A 238 42.62 28.67 10.30
CA SER A 238 43.05 29.74 9.40
C SER A 238 43.76 30.84 10.20
N GLY A 239 44.73 30.45 11.04
CA GLY A 239 45.56 31.36 11.82
C GLY A 239 47.04 31.22 11.46
N HIS A 240 47.45 31.69 10.27
CA HIS A 240 48.88 31.88 9.98
C HIS A 240 49.37 33.13 10.75
N GLY A 241 49.94 32.92 11.94
CA GLY A 241 50.87 33.88 12.56
C GLY A 241 52.30 33.51 12.15
N PRO A 242 53.20 34.49 11.87
CA PRO A 242 54.57 34.19 11.49
C PRO A 242 55.34 33.70 12.72
N SER A 243 55.84 32.47 12.69
CA SER A 243 56.71 31.94 13.73
C SER A 243 58.17 32.29 13.44
N THR A 244 58.72 33.13 14.32
CA THR A 244 60.16 33.38 14.48
C THR A 244 60.89 32.20 15.10
N GLU A 245 62.18 32.12 14.78
CA GLU A 245 63.17 31.09 15.10
C GLU A 245 63.25 30.61 16.56
N SER A 246 63.55 29.32 16.74
CA SER A 246 64.70 28.78 17.52
C SER A 246 64.40 27.40 18.17
N GLY A 247 65.43 26.55 18.26
CA GLY A 247 65.56 25.55 19.35
C GLY A 247 65.43 24.06 18.99
N HIS A 248 66.50 23.32 19.26
CA HIS A 248 66.63 21.86 19.16
C HIS A 248 65.67 21.05 20.05
N GLY A 249 65.26 19.87 19.56
CA GLY A 249 64.95 18.71 20.39
C GLY A 249 63.56 18.67 21.04
N ALA A 250 62.49 18.52 20.25
CA ALA A 250 61.16 18.16 20.75
C ALA A 250 60.56 17.00 19.95
N ARG A 251 59.87 16.08 20.66
CA ARG A 251 59.02 15.03 20.07
C ARG A 251 58.07 15.67 19.05
N PRO A 252 57.69 14.98 17.95
CA PRO A 252 56.71 15.55 17.05
C PRO A 252 55.38 15.71 17.80
N GLU A 253 55.00 16.96 18.04
CA GLU A 253 53.69 17.37 18.54
C GLU A 253 52.57 16.94 17.57
N PRO A 254 51.32 16.80 18.05
CA PRO A 254 50.33 15.94 17.43
C PRO A 254 49.86 16.49 16.09
N ALA A 255 49.45 15.56 15.23
CA ALA A 255 48.72 15.85 13.99
C ALA A 255 47.61 16.89 14.23
N SER A 256 47.36 17.73 13.22
CA SER A 256 46.25 18.67 13.16
C SER A 256 44.99 18.13 13.86
N PRO A 257 44.24 18.96 14.59
CA PRO A 257 43.08 18.49 15.36
C PRO A 257 42.15 17.70 14.45
N ARG A 258 41.85 16.47 14.88
CA ARG A 258 40.98 15.57 14.12
C ARG A 258 39.62 16.25 13.96
N PRO A 259 39.02 16.21 12.75
CA PRO A 259 37.70 16.77 12.57
C PRO A 259 36.71 15.97 13.43
N GLU A 260 36.08 16.66 14.37
CA GLU A 260 35.01 16.12 15.20
C GLU A 260 33.67 16.21 14.44
N PRO A 261 32.75 15.26 14.64
CA PRO A 261 31.42 15.36 14.08
C PRO A 261 30.68 16.56 14.69
N VAL A 262 29.88 17.25 13.87
CA VAL A 262 28.95 18.27 14.38
C VAL A 262 27.97 17.57 15.34
N GLU A 263 27.67 18.18 16.49
CA GLU A 263 26.69 17.64 17.43
C GLU A 263 25.34 17.44 16.73
N GLY A 264 24.86 16.19 16.72
CA GLY A 264 23.65 15.80 16.00
C GLY A 264 23.47 14.29 15.95
N GLN A 265 22.29 13.86 15.51
CA GLN A 265 22.01 12.44 15.30
C GLN A 265 22.82 11.93 14.09
N PRO A 266 23.35 10.68 14.12
CA PRO A 266 23.94 10.05 12.95
C PRO A 266 23.00 10.13 11.74
N ASP A 267 23.56 10.34 10.56
CA ASP A 267 22.78 10.16 9.35
C ASP A 267 22.38 8.70 9.21
N ALA A 268 21.17 8.49 8.71
CA ALA A 268 20.72 7.16 8.32
C ALA A 268 21.37 6.72 6.99
N SER A 269 22.70 6.85 6.82
CA SER A 269 23.39 6.41 5.59
C SER A 269 24.88 6.11 5.74
N ASP A 270 25.24 4.85 5.55
CA ASP A 270 26.65 4.42 5.45
C ASP A 270 27.31 4.87 4.13
N PHE A 271 26.52 5.10 3.07
CA PHE A 271 27.04 5.62 1.80
C PHE A 271 27.59 7.05 1.97
N LEU A 272 26.92 7.89 2.76
CA LEU A 272 27.43 9.22 3.08
C LEU A 272 28.66 9.14 3.99
N SER A 273 28.72 8.17 4.91
CA SER A 273 29.93 7.92 5.70
C SER A 273 31.13 7.53 4.84
N LEU A 274 30.92 6.76 3.77
CA LEU A 274 31.97 6.45 2.79
C LEU A 274 32.47 7.71 2.08
N LEU A 275 31.57 8.60 1.64
CA LEU A 275 31.95 9.88 1.03
C LEU A 275 32.78 10.76 1.98
N ARG A 276 32.37 10.86 3.24
CA ARG A 276 33.11 11.64 4.25
C ARG A 276 34.48 11.07 4.54
N LEU A 277 34.58 9.74 4.64
CA LEU A 277 35.87 9.08 4.79
C LEU A 277 36.78 9.38 3.60
N TRP A 278 36.24 9.34 2.39
CA TRP A 278 36.98 9.68 1.18
C TRP A 278 37.49 11.13 1.20
N ASP A 279 36.63 12.09 1.51
CA ASP A 279 37.00 13.50 1.57
C ASP A 279 38.04 13.76 2.66
N TYR A 280 37.87 13.16 3.84
CA TYR A 280 38.85 13.20 4.92
C TYR A 280 40.23 12.68 4.48
N LEU A 281 40.26 11.52 3.82
CA LEU A 281 41.50 10.92 3.33
C LEU A 281 42.17 11.79 2.26
N ARG A 282 41.38 12.42 1.37
CA ARG A 282 41.88 13.31 0.33
C ARG A 282 42.48 14.60 0.90
N SER A 283 41.84 15.20 1.90
CA SER A 283 42.37 16.37 2.59
C SER A 283 43.65 16.03 3.37
N ALA A 284 43.63 14.97 4.17
CA ALA A 284 44.80 14.54 4.93
C ALA A 284 46.00 14.19 4.04
N GLN A 285 45.79 13.63 2.84
CA GLN A 285 46.87 13.31 1.90
C GLN A 285 47.45 14.55 1.22
N ARG A 286 46.71 15.68 1.14
CA ARG A 286 47.23 16.96 0.65
C ARG A 286 48.07 17.68 1.71
N GLU A 287 47.68 17.54 2.97
CA GLU A 287 48.33 18.22 4.10
C GLU A 287 49.54 17.46 4.65
N LEU A 288 49.49 16.12 4.66
CA LEU A 288 50.52 15.28 5.27
C LEU A 288 51.53 14.76 4.24
N SER A 289 52.79 14.63 4.66
CA SER A 289 53.77 13.84 3.90
C SER A 289 53.33 12.37 3.80
N GLY A 290 53.75 11.65 2.76
CA GLY A 290 53.33 10.26 2.53
C GLY A 290 53.63 9.31 3.71
N ASN A 291 54.74 9.53 4.44
CA ASN A 291 55.05 8.76 5.65
C ASN A 291 54.15 9.14 6.83
N ALA A 292 53.85 10.43 7.01
CA ALA A 292 52.92 10.88 8.04
C ALA A 292 51.49 10.38 7.78
N PHE A 293 51.03 10.42 6.53
CA PHE A 293 49.73 9.88 6.11
C PHE A 293 49.60 8.37 6.40
N ARG A 294 50.63 7.57 6.08
CA ARG A 294 50.64 6.14 6.42
C ARG A 294 50.58 5.88 7.93
N ARG A 295 51.29 6.67 8.74
CA ARG A 295 51.21 6.58 10.21
C ARG A 295 49.82 6.93 10.72
N MET A 296 49.19 7.98 10.17
CA MET A 296 47.82 8.35 10.50
C MET A 296 46.85 7.21 10.18
N CYS A 297 46.91 6.65 8.96
CA CYS A 297 46.06 5.52 8.57
C CYS A 297 46.16 4.36 9.57
N ARG A 298 47.39 3.98 9.95
CA ARG A 298 47.61 2.94 10.95
C ARG A 298 47.07 3.30 12.34
N ALA A 299 47.27 4.54 12.79
CA ALA A 299 46.79 5.03 14.08
C ALA A 299 45.25 5.08 14.15
N GLU A 300 44.59 5.16 12.99
CA GLU A 300 43.13 5.28 12.86
C GLU A 300 42.45 4.01 12.36
N PHE A 301 43.17 2.88 12.36
CA PHE A 301 42.67 1.58 11.90
C PHE A 301 42.13 1.63 10.46
N LEU A 302 42.89 2.28 9.58
CA LEU A 302 42.62 2.39 8.15
C LEU A 302 43.73 1.68 7.36
N HIS A 303 43.34 0.73 6.51
CA HIS A 303 44.26 -0.06 5.72
C HIS A 303 44.75 0.72 4.49
N PHE A 304 45.97 1.25 4.58
CA PHE A 304 46.56 2.14 3.56
C PHE A 304 46.51 1.58 2.12
N LEU A 305 46.73 0.27 1.92
CA LEU A 305 46.72 -0.30 0.56
C LEU A 305 45.32 -0.36 -0.04
N ARG A 306 44.28 -0.57 0.78
CA ARG A 306 42.88 -0.55 0.31
C ARG A 306 42.46 0.88 -0.03
N ILE A 307 42.96 1.87 0.72
CA ILE A 307 42.76 3.28 0.37
C ILE A 307 43.40 3.59 -0.99
N ARG A 308 44.63 3.11 -1.24
CA ARG A 308 45.28 3.29 -2.54
C ARG A 308 44.48 2.60 -3.65
N GLU A 309 44.06 1.36 -3.44
CA GLU A 309 43.22 0.61 -4.39
C GLU A 309 41.92 1.34 -4.70
N TRP A 310 41.27 1.92 -3.67
CA TRP A 310 40.09 2.76 -3.83
C TRP A 310 40.38 3.96 -4.74
N GLN A 311 41.50 4.65 -4.49
CA GLN A 311 41.91 5.82 -5.26
C GLN A 311 42.23 5.48 -6.72
N ASP A 312 42.95 4.38 -6.94
CA ASP A 312 43.32 3.87 -8.25
C ASP A 312 42.05 3.47 -9.04
N LEU A 313 41.11 2.73 -8.43
CA LEU A 313 39.86 2.35 -9.06
C LEU A 313 38.95 3.55 -9.35
N HIS A 314 38.84 4.50 -8.41
CA HIS A 314 38.11 5.75 -8.65
C HIS A 314 38.68 6.52 -9.85
N ALA A 315 40.01 6.60 -9.98
CA ALA A 315 40.65 7.26 -11.13
C ALA A 315 40.33 6.54 -12.44
N GLN A 316 40.41 5.21 -12.47
CA GLN A 316 40.03 4.40 -13.64
C GLN A 316 38.57 4.62 -14.03
N LEU A 317 37.63 4.55 -13.08
CA LEU A 317 36.22 4.77 -13.35
C LEU A 317 35.92 6.19 -13.82
N ARG A 318 36.59 7.19 -13.26
CA ARG A 318 36.47 8.58 -13.74
C ARG A 318 36.90 8.70 -15.20
N ASP A 319 37.98 8.02 -15.58
CA ASP A 319 38.52 8.12 -16.94
C ASP A 319 37.61 7.37 -17.93
N ILE A 320 37.13 6.16 -17.57
CA ILE A 320 36.14 5.40 -18.35
C ILE A 320 34.84 6.18 -18.52
N THR A 321 34.29 6.74 -17.44
CA THR A 321 33.04 7.49 -17.51
C THR A 321 33.17 8.75 -18.36
N ARG A 322 34.34 9.41 -18.36
CA ARG A 322 34.65 10.51 -19.26
C ARG A 322 34.73 10.07 -20.73
N GLU A 323 35.35 8.93 -21.03
CA GLU A 323 35.43 8.38 -22.39
C GLU A 323 34.05 8.01 -22.94
N LEU A 324 33.16 7.51 -22.08
CA LEU A 324 31.76 7.23 -22.39
C LEU A 324 30.88 8.49 -22.48
N GLY A 325 31.44 9.68 -22.30
CA GLY A 325 30.74 10.96 -22.39
C GLY A 325 29.81 11.24 -21.21
N LEU A 326 30.03 10.62 -20.04
CA LEU A 326 29.20 10.87 -18.86
C LEU A 326 29.57 12.17 -18.18
N ASN A 327 28.56 13.00 -17.90
CA ASN A 327 28.78 14.33 -17.31
C ASN A 327 28.87 14.26 -15.78
N ARG A 328 29.98 14.79 -15.24
CA ARG A 328 30.19 14.93 -13.80
C ARG A 328 29.69 16.28 -13.30
N ASN A 329 28.99 16.29 -12.17
CA ASN A 329 28.58 17.50 -11.47
C ASN A 329 29.78 18.29 -10.94
N GLY A 330 29.70 19.63 -11.04
CA GLY A 330 30.69 20.54 -10.48
C GLY A 330 30.55 20.70 -8.95
N GLU A 331 29.32 20.94 -8.51
CA GLU A 331 28.96 21.13 -7.10
C GLU A 331 28.54 19.82 -6.41
N PRO A 332 28.75 19.69 -5.08
CA PRO A 332 28.30 18.53 -4.33
C PRO A 332 26.78 18.31 -4.40
N ALA A 333 26.37 17.07 -4.64
CA ALA A 333 24.96 16.72 -4.74
C ALA A 333 24.29 16.54 -3.35
N PRO A 334 22.99 16.87 -3.21
CA PRO A 334 22.26 16.61 -1.98
C PRO A 334 22.10 15.09 -1.72
N PRO A 335 22.05 14.65 -0.45
CA PRO A 335 21.94 13.23 -0.09
C PRO A 335 20.83 12.46 -0.79
N ALA A 336 19.64 13.05 -0.92
CA ALA A 336 18.50 12.41 -1.57
C ALA A 336 18.82 11.95 -3.00
N ARG A 337 19.50 12.79 -3.80
CA ARG A 337 19.90 12.44 -5.18
C ARG A 337 20.94 11.33 -5.23
N ILE A 338 21.87 11.32 -4.29
CA ILE A 338 22.88 10.26 -4.14
C ILE A 338 22.18 8.94 -3.80
N HIS A 339 21.26 8.95 -2.83
CA HIS A 339 20.52 7.75 -2.44
C HIS A 339 19.63 7.22 -3.56
N THR A 340 18.93 8.08 -4.29
CA THR A 340 18.13 7.70 -5.47
C THR A 340 19.00 7.03 -6.54
N ALA A 341 20.20 7.56 -6.80
CA ALA A 341 21.12 6.95 -7.75
C ALA A 341 21.65 5.59 -7.28
N VAL A 342 22.00 5.44 -5.99
CA VAL A 342 22.42 4.16 -5.40
C VAL A 342 21.28 3.13 -5.47
N LEU A 343 20.07 3.54 -5.09
CA LEU A 343 18.86 2.70 -5.06
C LEU A 343 18.57 2.05 -6.42
N SER A 344 18.88 2.74 -7.51
CA SER A 344 18.66 2.24 -8.86
C SER A 344 19.44 0.95 -9.21
N GLY A 345 20.50 0.63 -8.46
CA GLY A 345 21.22 -0.64 -8.57
C GLY A 345 20.81 -1.68 -7.53
N LEU A 346 19.94 -1.34 -6.57
CA LEU A 346 19.68 -2.08 -5.33
C LEU A 346 18.18 -2.28 -5.04
N LEU A 347 17.31 -2.21 -6.05
CA LEU A 347 15.86 -2.36 -5.88
C LEU A 347 15.46 -3.69 -5.21
N SER A 348 16.19 -4.78 -5.46
CA SER A 348 15.96 -6.06 -4.75
C SER A 348 16.53 -6.11 -3.33
N HIS A 349 17.30 -5.12 -2.89
CA HIS A 349 17.90 -5.03 -1.55
C HIS A 349 17.22 -3.98 -0.66
N VAL A 350 15.97 -3.63 -0.98
CA VAL A 350 15.11 -2.80 -0.12
C VAL A 350 14.53 -3.65 1.01
N GLY A 351 14.30 -3.04 2.17
CA GLY A 351 13.53 -3.64 3.25
C GLY A 351 12.69 -2.63 4.03
N LEU A 352 11.52 -3.08 4.48
CA LEU A 352 10.59 -2.36 5.35
C LEU A 352 10.66 -2.93 6.76
N ALA A 353 10.78 -2.08 7.77
CA ALA A 353 10.85 -2.49 9.16
C ALA A 353 9.56 -3.23 9.58
N ASP A 354 9.71 -4.36 10.26
CA ASP A 354 8.57 -5.13 10.76
C ASP A 354 7.90 -4.35 11.91
N LEU A 355 6.66 -3.88 11.69
CA LEU A 355 5.88 -3.13 12.67
C LEU A 355 5.36 -4.00 13.82
N ARG A 356 5.46 -5.34 13.72
CA ARG A 356 4.91 -6.26 14.72
C ARG A 356 5.70 -6.30 16.02
N GLU A 357 6.97 -5.91 16.05
CA GLU A 357 7.74 -5.88 17.31
C GLU A 357 7.26 -4.81 18.30
N ASP A 358 6.67 -3.71 17.82
CA ASP A 358 6.21 -2.60 18.68
C ASP A 358 4.89 -2.91 19.40
N THR A 359 4.11 -3.89 18.92
CA THR A 359 2.77 -4.26 19.46
C THR A 359 2.79 -5.31 20.57
N LYS A 360 3.96 -5.87 20.93
CA LYS A 360 4.06 -6.74 22.11
C LYS A 360 3.93 -5.88 23.38
N THR A 361 2.69 -5.80 23.85
CA THR A 361 2.21 -5.25 25.12
C THR A 361 3.26 -5.20 26.24
N SER A 362 3.34 -4.04 26.89
CA SER A 362 4.26 -3.66 27.97
C SER A 362 4.32 -4.58 29.20
N THR A 363 3.47 -5.61 29.27
CA THR A 363 3.33 -6.55 30.38
C THR A 363 4.31 -7.71 30.41
N SER A 364 5.14 -7.91 29.37
CA SER A 364 6.14 -9.00 29.31
C SER A 364 7.58 -8.52 29.08
N ARG A 365 7.99 -7.39 29.69
CA ARG A 365 9.42 -7.02 29.76
C ARG A 365 10.15 -7.91 30.77
N ARG A 366 10.27 -9.21 30.49
CA ARG A 366 11.36 -10.01 31.06
C ARG A 366 12.66 -9.53 30.41
N ARG A 367 13.67 -9.29 31.25
CA ARG A 367 15.06 -8.86 30.95
C ARG A 367 15.83 -9.80 29.99
N GLY A 368 15.32 -10.04 28.78
CA GLY A 368 16.08 -10.61 27.67
C GLY A 368 16.41 -9.50 26.69
N ARG A 369 17.68 -9.37 26.25
CA ARG A 369 18.09 -8.44 25.19
C ARG A 369 17.15 -8.62 24.00
N THR A 370 16.36 -7.59 23.67
CA THR A 370 15.64 -7.53 22.40
C THR A 370 16.67 -7.69 21.29
N GLY A 371 16.43 -8.65 20.38
CA GLY A 371 17.29 -8.84 19.22
C GLY A 371 17.35 -7.57 18.35
N PRO A 372 18.25 -7.52 17.36
CA PRO A 372 18.23 -6.42 16.40
C PRO A 372 16.90 -6.44 15.63
N ARG A 373 16.32 -5.25 15.41
CA ARG A 373 15.07 -5.05 14.67
C ARG A 373 15.12 -5.76 13.32
N GLU A 374 14.05 -6.45 12.97
CA GLU A 374 13.92 -7.17 11.70
C GLU A 374 13.26 -6.31 10.61
N TYR A 375 13.71 -6.51 9.38
CA TYR A 375 13.21 -5.87 8.17
C TYR A 375 12.70 -6.93 7.19
N LEU A 376 11.53 -6.71 6.63
CA LEU A 376 10.94 -7.45 5.52
C LEU A 376 11.58 -6.97 4.21
N GLY A 377 12.42 -7.79 3.63
CA GLY A 377 13.04 -7.58 2.33
C GLY A 377 12.27 -8.20 1.17
N ALA A 378 12.82 -8.02 -0.04
CA ALA A 378 12.24 -8.53 -1.27
C ALA A 378 12.00 -10.04 -1.18
N ARG A 379 10.90 -10.51 -1.77
CA ARG A 379 10.54 -11.93 -1.88
C ARG A 379 10.37 -12.61 -0.51
N GLY A 380 9.94 -11.85 0.51
CA GLY A 380 9.66 -12.36 1.85
C GLY A 380 10.91 -12.64 2.69
N THR A 381 12.08 -12.20 2.26
CA THR A 381 13.31 -12.33 3.06
C THR A 381 13.19 -11.50 4.35
N LYS A 382 13.80 -11.97 5.43
CA LYS A 382 13.92 -11.23 6.68
C LYS A 382 15.38 -11.02 7.03
N PHE A 383 15.79 -9.78 7.25
CA PHE A 383 17.16 -9.44 7.60
C PHE A 383 17.22 -8.43 8.74
N ALA A 384 18.39 -8.30 9.37
CA ALA A 384 18.68 -7.27 10.35
C ALA A 384 19.82 -6.38 9.85
N ILE A 385 19.88 -5.13 10.32
CA ILE A 385 20.96 -4.20 9.99
C ILE A 385 22.21 -4.55 10.82
N ASN A 386 23.37 -4.63 10.17
CA ASN A 386 24.63 -4.90 10.86
C ASN A 386 24.90 -3.83 11.95
N PRO A 387 25.26 -4.22 13.19
CA PRO A 387 25.49 -3.27 14.28
C PRO A 387 26.59 -2.22 14.03
N GLY A 388 27.49 -2.48 13.08
CA GLY A 388 28.54 -1.56 12.67
C GLY A 388 28.11 -0.45 11.70
N SER A 389 26.83 -0.41 11.31
CA SER A 389 26.20 0.61 10.47
C SER A 389 25.65 1.77 11.30
N SER A 390 25.69 2.99 10.76
CA SER A 390 25.00 4.13 11.41
C SER A 390 23.49 3.92 11.47
N VAL A 391 22.94 3.21 10.48
CA VAL A 391 21.51 2.96 10.32
C VAL A 391 20.97 1.99 11.38
N ALA A 392 21.82 1.16 11.98
CA ALA A 392 21.43 0.32 13.10
C ALA A 392 20.98 1.13 14.34
N ARG A 393 21.43 2.40 14.43
CA ARG A 393 21.03 3.34 15.50
C ARG A 393 19.80 4.18 15.15
N THR A 394 19.65 4.58 13.89
CA THR A 394 18.53 5.44 13.46
C THR A 394 17.27 4.65 13.11
N GLN A 395 17.43 3.40 12.63
CA GLN A 395 16.36 2.45 12.33
C GLN A 395 15.18 3.05 11.53
N PRO A 396 15.43 3.69 10.37
CA PRO A 396 14.37 4.24 9.54
C PRO A 396 13.42 3.11 9.08
N PRO A 397 12.14 3.43 8.80
CA PRO A 397 11.15 2.44 8.40
C PRO A 397 11.53 1.71 7.11
N LEU A 398 12.10 2.43 6.13
CA LEU A 398 12.44 1.89 4.82
C LEU A 398 13.94 2.06 4.59
N VAL A 399 14.61 0.99 4.15
CA VAL A 399 16.05 0.95 3.93
C VAL A 399 16.42 0.30 2.61
N MET A 400 17.58 0.65 2.09
CA MET A 400 18.32 -0.11 1.08
C MET A 400 19.65 -0.60 1.64
N ALA A 401 20.15 -1.73 1.15
CA ALA A 401 21.45 -2.27 1.51
C ALA A 401 22.30 -2.56 0.27
N ALA A 402 23.61 -2.22 0.32
CA ALA A 402 24.53 -2.62 -0.75
C ALA A 402 24.63 -4.14 -0.84
N GLU A 403 24.71 -4.80 0.31
CA GLU A 403 24.84 -6.25 0.41
C GLU A 403 23.93 -6.83 1.50
N ILE A 404 23.36 -8.00 1.21
CA ILE A 404 22.69 -8.85 2.19
C ILE A 404 23.49 -10.15 2.26
N VAL A 405 24.09 -10.42 3.42
CA VAL A 405 25.01 -11.56 3.61
C VAL A 405 24.50 -12.46 4.72
N GLU A 406 24.54 -13.77 4.48
CA GLU A 406 24.17 -14.77 5.47
C GLU A 406 25.37 -15.20 6.31
N THR A 407 25.28 -15.01 7.62
CA THR A 407 26.24 -15.58 8.59
C THR A 407 25.49 -16.47 9.59
N THR A 408 25.19 -15.97 10.79
CA THR A 408 24.25 -16.60 11.73
C THR A 408 22.79 -16.28 11.37
N ARG A 409 22.58 -15.15 10.69
CA ARG A 409 21.33 -14.69 10.09
C ARG A 409 21.67 -13.83 8.87
N LEU A 410 20.63 -13.38 8.15
CA LEU A 410 20.80 -12.40 7.09
C LEU A 410 21.09 -11.02 7.69
N TRP A 411 22.23 -10.45 7.31
CA TRP A 411 22.67 -9.12 7.71
C TRP A 411 22.76 -8.19 6.51
N ALA A 412 22.09 -7.05 6.60
CA ALA A 412 22.29 -5.93 5.67
C ALA A 412 23.56 -5.17 6.05
N ARG A 413 24.41 -4.90 5.05
CA ARG A 413 25.68 -4.18 5.19
C ARG A 413 25.72 -3.01 4.21
N THR A 414 26.30 -1.89 4.68
CA THR A 414 26.30 -0.61 3.98
C THR A 414 24.88 -0.20 3.61
N VAL A 415 24.20 0.40 4.57
CA VAL A 415 22.75 0.62 4.55
C VAL A 415 22.46 2.11 4.47
N ALA A 416 21.32 2.48 3.89
CA ALA A 416 20.74 3.81 4.04
C ALA A 416 19.22 3.76 4.18
N GLY A 417 18.68 4.71 4.94
CA GLY A 417 17.27 5.06 4.92
C GLY A 417 16.89 5.69 3.58
N ILE A 418 15.70 5.37 3.10
CA ILE A 418 15.15 5.85 1.83
C ILE A 418 13.66 6.16 1.99
N GLU A 419 13.11 6.91 1.05
CA GLU A 419 11.69 7.26 0.95
C GLU A 419 10.99 6.47 -0.15
N ALA A 420 9.67 6.29 -0.01
CA ALA A 420 8.83 5.60 -1.00
C ALA A 420 8.90 6.26 -2.40
N SER A 421 8.95 7.60 -2.44
CA SER A 421 9.04 8.36 -3.70
C SER A 421 10.31 8.04 -4.50
N GLN A 422 11.42 7.74 -3.82
CA GLN A 422 12.67 7.36 -4.50
C GLN A 422 12.56 5.99 -5.17
N ILE A 423 11.79 5.07 -4.58
CA ILE A 423 11.49 3.77 -5.18
C ILE A 423 10.57 3.95 -6.39
N GLU A 424 9.51 4.76 -6.28
CA GLU A 424 8.64 5.08 -7.41
C GLU A 424 9.43 5.67 -8.58
N GLU A 425 10.35 6.59 -8.31
CA GLU A 425 11.17 7.24 -9.36
C GLU A 425 12.09 6.28 -10.12
N VAL A 426 12.72 5.32 -9.43
CA VAL A 426 13.74 4.46 -10.06
C VAL A 426 13.24 3.08 -10.44
N GLY A 427 12.11 2.65 -9.90
CA GLY A 427 11.57 1.29 -10.00
C GLY A 427 10.17 1.21 -10.57
N GLU A 428 9.64 2.27 -11.20
CA GLU A 428 8.29 2.34 -11.78
C GLU A 428 7.91 1.06 -12.56
N HIS A 429 8.81 0.54 -13.39
CA HIS A 429 8.58 -0.66 -14.22
C HIS A 429 8.45 -1.98 -13.43
N LEU A 430 8.80 -1.98 -12.14
CA LEU A 430 8.72 -3.15 -11.25
C LEU A 430 7.59 -3.04 -10.22
N LEU A 431 6.97 -1.86 -10.10
CA LEU A 431 5.93 -1.62 -9.12
C LEU A 431 4.63 -2.33 -9.50
N ARG A 432 3.97 -2.88 -8.49
CA ARG A 432 2.63 -3.43 -8.62
C ARG A 432 1.66 -2.56 -7.86
N HIS A 433 0.65 -2.10 -8.57
CA HIS A 433 -0.42 -1.27 -8.06
C HIS A 433 -1.66 -2.12 -7.84
N SER A 434 -2.33 -1.92 -6.71
CA SER A 434 -3.66 -2.47 -6.44
C SER A 434 -4.54 -1.38 -5.85
N TYR A 435 -5.80 -1.35 -6.27
CA TYR A 435 -6.76 -0.32 -5.88
C TYR A 435 -7.91 -0.97 -5.12
N SER A 436 -8.37 -0.33 -4.04
CA SER A 436 -9.47 -0.80 -3.22
C SER A 436 -10.41 0.34 -2.82
N GLU A 437 -11.62 -0.03 -2.42
CA GLU A 437 -12.64 0.89 -1.88
C GLU A 437 -12.90 2.12 -2.78
N PRO A 438 -13.21 1.91 -4.09
CA PRO A 438 -13.58 3.01 -4.95
C PRO A 438 -14.90 3.63 -4.45
N HIS A 439 -14.90 4.93 -4.20
CA HIS A 439 -16.06 5.64 -3.65
C HIS A 439 -16.19 7.06 -4.20
N TRP A 440 -17.41 7.55 -4.31
CA TRP A 440 -17.67 8.94 -4.66
C TRP A 440 -17.25 9.88 -3.53
N SER A 441 -16.47 10.91 -3.86
CA SER A 441 -16.09 11.97 -2.94
C SER A 441 -16.72 13.29 -3.38
N SER A 442 -17.79 13.71 -2.70
CA SER A 442 -18.48 14.99 -2.98
C SER A 442 -17.55 16.20 -2.84
N ARG A 443 -16.51 16.10 -2.00
CA ARG A 443 -15.50 17.16 -1.81
C ARG A 443 -14.62 17.35 -3.05
N SER A 444 -14.19 16.24 -3.67
CA SER A 444 -13.33 16.30 -4.87
C SER A 444 -14.13 16.33 -6.17
N GLY A 445 -15.42 15.99 -6.13
CA GLY A 445 -16.26 15.84 -7.32
C GLY A 445 -15.80 14.69 -8.21
N SER A 446 -15.17 13.66 -7.64
CA SER A 446 -14.63 12.51 -8.38
C SER A 446 -14.71 11.23 -7.56
N VAL A 447 -14.60 10.09 -8.25
CA VAL A 447 -14.42 8.79 -7.59
C VAL A 447 -12.97 8.64 -7.15
N MET A 448 -12.79 8.33 -5.88
CA MET A 448 -11.49 8.15 -5.21
C MET A 448 -11.32 6.68 -4.82
N ALA A 449 -10.09 6.19 -4.85
CA ALA A 449 -9.76 4.84 -4.39
C ALA A 449 -8.48 4.86 -3.54
N HIS A 450 -8.31 3.86 -2.69
CA HIS A 450 -7.07 3.62 -1.97
C HIS A 450 -6.12 2.80 -2.85
N GLU A 451 -4.98 3.39 -3.18
CA GLU A 451 -3.89 2.73 -3.91
C GLU A 451 -2.87 2.12 -2.93
N GLN A 452 -2.58 0.85 -3.16
CA GLN A 452 -1.44 0.17 -2.56
C GLN A 452 -0.38 -0.09 -3.64
N VAL A 453 0.86 0.23 -3.31
CA VAL A 453 2.01 0.04 -4.20
C VAL A 453 2.98 -0.91 -3.54
N SER A 454 3.38 -1.95 -4.26
CA SER A 454 4.33 -2.95 -3.76
C SER A 454 5.51 -3.17 -4.70
N LEU A 455 6.68 -3.42 -4.12
CA LEU A 455 7.90 -3.79 -4.83
C LEU A 455 8.36 -5.16 -4.31
N TYR A 456 8.38 -6.17 -5.17
CA TYR A 456 8.79 -7.54 -4.81
C TYR A 456 8.12 -8.12 -3.55
N GLY A 457 6.86 -7.75 -3.30
CA GLY A 457 6.09 -8.18 -2.14
C GLY A 457 6.27 -7.32 -0.88
N ILE A 458 7.10 -6.28 -0.93
CA ILE A 458 7.21 -5.28 0.12
C ILE A 458 6.12 -4.21 -0.12
N PRO A 459 5.26 -3.89 0.86
CA PRO A 459 4.29 -2.80 0.73
C PRO A 459 5.00 -1.46 0.88
N ILE A 460 5.25 -0.78 -0.23
CA ILE A 460 5.95 0.51 -0.26
C ILE A 460 4.99 1.65 0.09
N ILE A 461 3.76 1.59 -0.45
CA ILE A 461 2.66 2.50 -0.12
C ILE A 461 1.47 1.64 0.31
N ALA A 462 0.96 1.88 1.52
CA ALA A 462 -0.09 1.06 2.11
C ALA A 462 -1.53 1.53 1.82
N GLY A 463 -1.72 2.75 1.30
CA GLY A 463 -3.06 3.30 1.04
C GLY A 463 -3.06 4.78 0.71
N ARG A 464 -2.56 5.17 -0.48
CA ARG A 464 -2.61 6.54 -0.99
C ARG A 464 -3.97 6.78 -1.65
N LEU A 465 -4.68 7.84 -1.27
CA LEU A 465 -5.90 8.24 -1.97
C LEU A 465 -5.57 8.78 -3.36
N VAL A 466 -6.15 8.18 -4.40
CA VAL A 466 -5.95 8.55 -5.80
C VAL A 466 -7.28 8.71 -6.54
N SER A 467 -7.27 9.51 -7.61
CA SER A 467 -8.42 9.67 -8.48
C SER A 467 -8.60 8.40 -9.32
N TYR A 468 -9.74 7.74 -9.16
CA TYR A 468 -10.03 6.44 -9.75
C TYR A 468 -10.44 6.52 -11.23
N GLY A 469 -10.95 7.68 -11.67
CA GLY A 469 -11.44 7.86 -13.04
C GLY A 469 -10.39 7.66 -14.13
N LYS A 470 -9.09 7.86 -13.85
CA LYS A 470 -7.99 7.56 -14.78
C LYS A 470 -7.56 6.09 -14.77
N ILE A 471 -7.86 5.38 -13.69
CA ILE A 471 -7.44 4.00 -13.45
C ILE A 471 -8.48 3.04 -14.02
N ASN A 472 -9.75 3.22 -13.63
CA ASN A 472 -10.87 2.46 -14.16
C ASN A 472 -12.03 3.43 -14.49
N PRO A 473 -12.07 3.99 -15.71
CA PRO A 473 -13.08 4.98 -16.08
C PRO A 473 -14.50 4.40 -16.08
N VAL A 474 -14.67 3.12 -16.40
CA VAL A 474 -15.97 2.45 -16.49
C VAL A 474 -16.62 2.35 -15.11
N GLU A 475 -15.91 1.75 -14.15
CA GLU A 475 -16.39 1.60 -12.77
C GLU A 475 -16.51 2.97 -12.07
N ALA A 476 -15.60 3.91 -12.33
CA ALA A 476 -15.70 5.26 -11.81
C ALA A 476 -16.95 5.99 -12.32
N ARG A 477 -17.33 5.80 -13.58
CA ARG A 477 -18.57 6.35 -14.12
C ARG A 477 -19.79 5.72 -13.46
N GLU A 478 -19.81 4.40 -13.29
CA GLU A 478 -20.93 3.72 -12.61
C GLU A 478 -21.11 4.28 -11.18
N ILE A 479 -20.04 4.36 -10.40
CA ILE A 479 -20.07 4.92 -9.03
C ILE A 479 -20.50 6.39 -9.05
N PHE A 480 -20.03 7.17 -10.03
CA PHE A 480 -20.47 8.55 -10.20
C PHE A 480 -21.99 8.62 -10.44
N LEU A 481 -22.54 7.89 -11.42
CA LEU A 481 -23.98 7.94 -11.70
C LEU A 481 -24.79 7.50 -10.48
N ARG A 482 -24.45 6.36 -9.85
CA ARG A 482 -25.15 5.85 -8.67
C ARG A 482 -25.07 6.83 -7.50
N SER A 483 -23.87 7.16 -7.02
CA SER A 483 -23.75 7.97 -5.81
C SER A 483 -24.05 9.45 -6.04
N ALA A 484 -23.61 10.03 -7.16
CA ALA A 484 -23.73 11.46 -7.39
C ALA A 484 -25.12 11.86 -7.89
N LEU A 485 -25.70 11.10 -8.83
CA LEU A 485 -26.97 11.45 -9.49
C LEU A 485 -28.16 10.69 -8.89
N VAL A 486 -28.06 9.38 -8.67
CA VAL A 486 -29.16 8.57 -8.12
C VAL A 486 -29.31 8.82 -6.61
N GLU A 487 -28.26 8.63 -5.82
CA GLU A 487 -28.31 8.83 -4.36
C GLU A 487 -28.26 10.32 -3.96
N GLY A 488 -28.07 11.25 -4.90
CA GLY A 488 -28.04 12.69 -4.63
C GLY A 488 -26.84 13.16 -3.80
N LYS A 489 -25.75 12.39 -3.69
CA LYS A 489 -24.56 12.76 -2.89
C LYS A 489 -23.68 13.81 -3.58
N TRP A 490 -24.16 14.48 -4.62
CA TRP A 490 -23.43 15.53 -5.31
C TRP A 490 -23.96 16.93 -4.95
N ARG A 491 -23.07 17.74 -4.37
CA ARG A 491 -23.35 19.17 -4.12
C ARG A 491 -23.15 19.95 -5.42
N THR A 492 -24.23 20.23 -6.12
CA THR A 492 -24.23 20.95 -7.40
C THR A 492 -25.25 22.09 -7.43
N ARG A 493 -25.23 22.89 -8.50
CA ARG A 493 -26.21 23.95 -8.81
C ARG A 493 -27.08 23.59 -10.02
N HIS A 494 -27.05 22.34 -10.46
CA HIS A 494 -27.84 21.88 -11.60
C HIS A 494 -29.31 21.75 -11.22
N GLN A 495 -30.16 22.57 -11.84
CA GLN A 495 -31.60 22.64 -11.53
C GLN A 495 -32.34 21.32 -11.75
N PHE A 496 -31.97 20.55 -12.77
CA PHE A 496 -32.61 19.25 -13.04
C PHE A 496 -32.49 18.29 -11.85
N LEU A 497 -31.37 18.32 -11.12
CA LEU A 497 -31.15 17.40 -10.01
C LEU A 497 -32.06 17.72 -8.82
N PHE A 498 -32.32 19.01 -8.56
CA PHE A 498 -33.29 19.44 -7.55
C PHE A 498 -34.72 19.09 -7.97
N GLY A 499 -35.10 19.37 -9.22
CA GLY A 499 -36.42 18.98 -9.73
C GLY A 499 -36.65 17.47 -9.72
N ASN A 500 -35.65 16.67 -10.09
CA ASN A 500 -35.74 15.21 -10.00
C ASN A 500 -35.88 14.72 -8.55
N ALA A 501 -35.23 15.38 -7.59
CA ALA A 501 -35.38 15.04 -6.18
C ALA A 501 -36.78 15.38 -5.64
N GLU A 502 -37.37 16.49 -6.09
CA GLU A 502 -38.77 16.85 -5.77
C GLU A 502 -39.75 15.82 -6.34
N ILE A 503 -39.63 15.48 -7.63
CA ILE A 503 -40.51 14.47 -8.27
C ILE A 503 -40.35 13.09 -7.61
N ARG A 504 -39.14 12.74 -7.16
CA ARG A 504 -38.93 11.51 -6.38
C ARG A 504 -39.62 11.53 -5.04
N ALA A 505 -39.55 12.65 -4.31
CA ALA A 505 -40.26 12.80 -3.06
C ALA A 505 -41.79 12.70 -3.25
N GLU A 506 -42.33 13.29 -4.33
CA GLU A 506 -43.74 13.15 -4.68
C GLU A 506 -44.12 11.70 -5.01
N ALA A 507 -43.24 10.97 -5.70
CA ALA A 507 -43.44 9.56 -6.03
C ALA A 507 -43.40 8.66 -4.77
N GLU A 508 -42.45 8.89 -3.86
CA GLU A 508 -42.37 8.23 -2.55
C GLU A 508 -43.62 8.52 -1.70
N GLU A 509 -44.11 9.75 -1.70
CA GLU A 509 -45.34 10.12 -1.01
C GLU A 509 -46.57 9.39 -1.58
N LEU A 510 -46.65 9.24 -2.91
CA LEU A 510 -47.71 8.46 -3.55
C LEU A 510 -47.66 6.97 -3.16
N GLU A 511 -46.48 6.39 -3.05
CA GLU A 511 -46.29 5.03 -2.52
C GLU A 511 -46.79 4.92 -1.07
N GLU A 512 -46.49 5.89 -0.21
CA GLU A 512 -46.97 5.91 1.18
C GLU A 512 -48.49 6.03 1.26
N ARG A 513 -49.09 6.91 0.46
CA ARG A 513 -50.55 7.13 0.38
C ARG A 513 -51.28 5.85 -0.03
N THR A 514 -50.77 5.18 -1.05
CA THR A 514 -51.42 4.04 -1.70
C THR A 514 -51.03 2.69 -1.10
N ARG A 515 -49.98 2.68 -0.26
CA ARG A 515 -49.40 1.48 0.38
C ARG A 515 -48.99 0.39 -0.60
N ARG A 516 -48.48 0.78 -1.77
CA ARG A 516 -48.07 -0.15 -2.82
C ARG A 516 -46.58 0.03 -3.16
N ARG A 517 -45.74 -0.81 -2.54
CA ARG A 517 -44.28 -0.87 -2.75
C ARG A 517 -43.86 -1.22 -4.17
N ASP A 518 -44.79 -1.72 -4.99
CA ASP A 518 -44.58 -2.06 -6.39
C ASP A 518 -44.82 -0.88 -7.34
N LEU A 519 -45.13 0.32 -6.82
CA LEU A 519 -45.40 1.49 -7.65
C LEU A 519 -44.17 2.24 -8.11
N LEU A 520 -43.08 2.26 -7.34
CA LEU A 520 -41.87 2.94 -7.74
C LEU A 520 -40.91 1.99 -8.45
N VAL A 521 -40.26 2.52 -9.48
CA VAL A 521 -39.11 1.87 -10.09
C VAL A 521 -37.94 1.86 -9.10
N ASP A 522 -37.09 0.85 -9.20
CA ASP A 522 -35.91 0.77 -8.35
C ASP A 522 -34.81 1.77 -8.79
N ASP A 523 -33.81 1.94 -7.92
CA ASP A 523 -32.63 2.77 -8.20
C ASP A 523 -31.87 2.31 -9.48
N GLN A 524 -32.05 1.06 -9.93
CA GLN A 524 -31.42 0.57 -11.14
C GLN A 524 -32.08 1.17 -12.39
N VAL A 525 -33.39 1.34 -12.41
CA VAL A 525 -34.08 2.04 -13.51
C VAL A 525 -33.69 3.52 -13.57
N ILE A 526 -33.55 4.17 -12.41
CA ILE A 526 -33.06 5.57 -12.33
C ILE A 526 -31.61 5.64 -12.82
N TYR A 527 -30.77 4.67 -12.45
CA TYR A 527 -29.42 4.55 -12.99
C TYR A 527 -29.45 4.42 -14.51
N ASP A 528 -30.26 3.51 -15.06
CA ASP A 528 -30.37 3.26 -16.50
C ASP A 528 -30.85 4.51 -17.26
N PHE A 529 -31.73 5.31 -16.65
CA PHE A 529 -32.16 6.60 -17.18
C PHE A 529 -30.96 7.53 -17.41
N TYR A 530 -30.09 7.68 -16.42
CA TYR A 530 -28.88 8.49 -16.55
C TYR A 530 -27.83 7.83 -17.46
N ASP A 531 -27.65 6.51 -17.35
CA ASP A 531 -26.65 5.75 -18.10
C ASP A 531 -26.86 5.87 -19.62
N ALA A 532 -28.10 5.78 -20.07
CA ALA A 532 -28.46 5.91 -21.48
C ALA A 532 -28.20 7.31 -22.07
N ARG A 533 -28.11 8.35 -21.21
CA ARG A 533 -28.08 9.77 -21.62
C ARG A 533 -26.74 10.45 -21.37
N VAL A 534 -26.02 10.05 -20.33
CA VAL A 534 -24.72 10.60 -19.96
C VAL A 534 -23.61 9.86 -20.70
N PRO A 535 -22.72 10.55 -21.45
CA PRO A 535 -21.65 9.90 -22.21
C PRO A 535 -20.69 9.06 -21.36
N ALA A 536 -20.05 8.07 -22.00
CA ALA A 536 -19.15 7.12 -21.35
C ALA A 536 -17.86 7.75 -20.78
N ASP A 537 -17.43 8.90 -21.31
CA ASP A 537 -16.24 9.63 -20.85
C ASP A 537 -16.49 10.53 -19.62
N VAL A 538 -17.76 10.65 -19.18
CA VAL A 538 -18.12 11.40 -17.98
C VAL A 538 -17.89 10.55 -16.73
N THR A 539 -16.73 10.73 -16.11
CA THR A 539 -16.28 9.96 -14.93
C THR A 539 -16.15 10.84 -13.66
N SER A 540 -16.46 12.13 -13.76
CA SER A 540 -16.34 13.11 -12.67
C SER A 540 -17.31 14.26 -12.86
N ALA A 541 -17.52 15.05 -11.80
CA ALA A 541 -18.29 16.29 -11.85
C ALA A 541 -17.74 17.27 -12.89
N ALA A 542 -16.41 17.39 -13.01
CA ALA A 542 -15.79 18.30 -13.98
C ALA A 542 -16.05 17.86 -15.43
N HIS A 543 -16.03 16.55 -15.71
CA HIS A 543 -16.41 16.03 -17.02
C HIS A 543 -17.90 16.27 -17.29
N PHE A 544 -18.75 16.01 -16.29
CA PHE A 544 -20.18 16.21 -16.39
C PHE A 544 -20.51 17.68 -16.67
N ASP A 545 -19.96 18.62 -15.90
CA ASP A 545 -20.20 20.06 -16.07
C ASP A 545 -19.78 20.55 -17.46
N SER A 546 -18.69 19.99 -18.00
CA SER A 546 -18.19 20.34 -19.32
C SER A 546 -19.11 19.84 -20.44
N TRP A 547 -19.62 18.62 -20.31
CA TRP A 547 -20.59 18.04 -21.24
C TRP A 547 -21.95 18.72 -21.13
N TRP A 548 -22.48 18.86 -19.92
CA TRP A 548 -23.82 19.38 -19.63
C TRP A 548 -24.00 20.82 -20.10
N LYS A 549 -22.94 21.65 -20.05
CA LYS A 549 -22.96 23.02 -20.62
C LYS A 549 -23.38 23.06 -22.08
N LYS A 550 -23.02 22.04 -22.88
CA LYS A 550 -23.37 21.93 -24.29
C LYS A 550 -24.71 21.21 -24.46
N ALA A 551 -24.86 20.04 -23.85
CA ALA A 551 -26.06 19.21 -23.96
C ALA A 551 -27.34 19.96 -23.56
N ARG A 552 -27.29 20.78 -22.49
CA ARG A 552 -28.45 21.55 -22.03
C ARG A 552 -28.91 22.64 -23.00
N LEU A 553 -28.04 23.11 -23.91
CA LEU A 553 -28.42 24.11 -24.91
C LEU A 553 -29.23 23.47 -26.04
N GLU A 554 -28.95 22.20 -26.33
CA GLU A 554 -29.64 21.42 -27.35
C GLU A 554 -30.94 20.82 -26.80
N ASN A 555 -30.89 20.24 -25.60
CA ASN A 555 -32.05 19.68 -24.92
C ASN A 555 -31.99 19.97 -23.40
N PRO A 556 -32.62 21.07 -22.94
CA PRO A 556 -32.63 21.43 -21.52
C PRO A 556 -33.25 20.38 -20.60
N GLY A 557 -34.22 19.60 -21.11
CA GLY A 557 -34.94 18.56 -20.38
C GLY A 557 -34.32 17.18 -20.47
N LEU A 558 -33.13 17.03 -21.07
CA LEU A 558 -32.50 15.72 -21.32
C LEU A 558 -32.43 14.84 -20.07
N LEU A 559 -32.14 15.45 -18.91
CA LEU A 559 -31.97 14.76 -17.63
C LEU A 559 -33.09 15.06 -16.63
N THR A 560 -34.16 15.72 -17.06
CA THR A 560 -35.32 15.98 -16.21
C THR A 560 -36.22 14.76 -16.23
N MET A 561 -36.43 14.15 -15.06
CA MET A 561 -37.34 13.03 -14.89
C MET A 561 -38.78 13.51 -14.82
N THR A 562 -39.69 12.63 -15.15
CA THR A 562 -41.14 12.81 -14.99
C THR A 562 -41.69 11.76 -14.04
N MET A 563 -42.93 11.94 -13.58
CA MET A 563 -43.59 10.94 -12.75
C MET A 563 -43.64 9.58 -13.46
N ASP A 564 -43.91 9.56 -14.78
CA ASP A 564 -43.95 8.33 -15.58
C ASP A 564 -42.59 7.60 -15.62
N ASP A 565 -41.47 8.30 -15.49
CA ASP A 565 -40.14 7.67 -15.42
C ASP A 565 -39.87 6.98 -14.08
N LEU A 566 -40.61 7.36 -13.03
CA LEU A 566 -40.47 6.82 -11.66
C LEU A 566 -41.53 5.80 -11.30
N MET A 567 -42.65 5.77 -12.02
CA MET A 567 -43.75 4.86 -11.76
C MET A 567 -43.61 3.55 -12.55
N SER A 568 -43.96 2.44 -11.91
CA SER A 568 -44.06 1.14 -12.58
C SER A 568 -45.22 1.13 -13.57
N THR A 569 -45.17 0.25 -14.57
CA THR A 569 -46.17 0.21 -15.65
C THR A 569 -47.60 -0.10 -15.15
N ASP A 570 -47.72 -0.67 -13.94
CA ASP A 570 -48.99 -1.00 -13.27
C ASP A 570 -49.56 0.14 -12.41
N ALA A 571 -48.91 1.31 -12.41
CA ALA A 571 -49.30 2.46 -11.61
C ALA A 571 -50.43 3.32 -12.20
N ALA A 572 -50.72 3.18 -13.50
CA ALA A 572 -51.59 4.08 -14.27
C ALA A 572 -53.10 4.09 -13.87
N GLN A 573 -53.47 3.45 -12.75
CA GLN A 573 -54.86 3.28 -12.31
C GLN A 573 -55.16 3.88 -10.93
N ILE A 574 -54.26 4.67 -10.36
CA ILE A 574 -54.45 5.22 -9.01
C ILE A 574 -55.18 6.57 -9.09
N ASP A 575 -56.35 6.61 -8.47
CA ASP A 575 -57.10 7.83 -8.22
C ASP A 575 -56.51 8.55 -7.00
N THR A 576 -55.70 9.58 -7.23
CA THR A 576 -55.06 10.37 -6.17
C THR A 576 -56.08 11.16 -5.34
N GLU A 577 -57.24 11.52 -5.90
CA GLU A 577 -58.32 12.19 -5.17
C GLU A 577 -58.93 11.29 -4.08
N ALA A 578 -58.71 9.96 -4.19
CA ALA A 578 -59.15 9.01 -3.18
C ALA A 578 -58.32 9.07 -1.88
N PHE A 579 -57.18 9.78 -1.87
CA PHE A 579 -56.28 9.95 -0.73
C PHE A 579 -56.06 11.44 -0.44
N PRO A 580 -57.05 12.14 0.16
CA PRO A 580 -57.00 13.58 0.37
C PRO A 580 -56.03 13.98 1.49
N ASP A 581 -55.47 15.20 1.38
CA ASP A 581 -54.56 15.78 2.39
C ASP A 581 -55.31 16.42 3.56
N THR A 582 -56.59 16.72 3.35
CA THR A 582 -57.46 17.27 4.38
C THR A 582 -58.75 16.49 4.51
N TRP A 583 -59.27 16.43 5.73
CA TRP A 583 -60.55 15.81 6.04
C TRP A 583 -61.44 16.81 6.77
N THR A 584 -62.57 17.16 6.17
CA THR A 584 -63.58 18.04 6.78
C THR A 584 -64.60 17.25 7.59
N SER A 585 -64.82 17.62 8.86
CA SER A 585 -65.88 17.06 9.71
C SER A 585 -66.56 18.17 10.50
N GLY A 586 -67.86 18.38 10.25
CA GLY A 586 -68.59 19.52 10.80
C GLY A 586 -68.08 20.85 10.24
N THR A 587 -67.66 21.76 11.13
CA THR A 587 -67.06 23.06 10.77
C THR A 587 -65.54 23.05 10.80
N HIS A 588 -64.91 21.90 11.07
CA HIS A 588 -63.47 21.77 11.25
C HIS A 588 -62.84 20.99 10.10
N GLU A 589 -61.62 21.41 9.73
CA GLU A 589 -60.78 20.76 8.73
C GLU A 589 -59.52 20.22 9.42
N PHE A 590 -59.18 18.97 9.15
CA PHE A 590 -58.08 18.25 9.78
C PHE A 590 -57.05 17.83 8.74
N SER A 591 -55.77 17.93 9.07
CA SER A 591 -54.68 17.43 8.22
C SER A 591 -54.63 15.91 8.26
N VAL A 592 -54.45 15.29 7.10
CA VAL A 592 -54.33 13.85 6.91
C VAL A 592 -52.92 13.52 6.47
N SER A 593 -52.27 12.60 7.18
CA SER A 593 -50.96 12.06 6.80
C SER A 593 -51.04 10.56 6.59
N TYR A 594 -50.22 10.06 5.68
CA TYR A 594 -50.17 8.66 5.28
C TYR A 594 -48.81 8.09 5.66
N ARG A 595 -48.79 6.83 6.09
CA ARG A 595 -47.54 6.12 6.34
C ARG A 595 -47.68 4.65 5.96
N PHE A 596 -46.72 4.13 5.20
CA PHE A 596 -46.64 2.72 4.89
C PHE A 596 -45.44 2.04 5.58
N GLU A 597 -45.61 1.72 6.85
CA GLU A 597 -44.59 1.07 7.67
C GLU A 597 -45.23 -0.07 8.48
N PRO A 598 -45.39 -1.26 7.89
CA PRO A 598 -46.08 -2.38 8.53
C PRO A 598 -45.54 -2.68 9.93
N GLY A 599 -46.40 -2.57 10.94
CA GLY A 599 -46.05 -2.83 12.34
C GLY A 599 -45.71 -1.59 13.18
N ALA A 600 -45.59 -0.40 12.57
CA ALA A 600 -45.47 0.85 13.31
C ALA A 600 -46.82 1.31 13.91
N ASP A 601 -46.79 2.02 15.04
CA ASP A 601 -48.00 2.47 15.75
C ASP A 601 -48.89 3.41 14.90
N ARG A 602 -48.27 4.18 14.00
CA ARG A 602 -48.91 5.13 13.09
C ARG A 602 -49.02 4.62 11.65
N ASP A 603 -48.85 3.31 11.43
CA ASP A 603 -49.06 2.70 10.12
C ASP A 603 -50.50 2.92 9.64
N GLY A 604 -50.67 3.37 8.40
CA GLY A 604 -51.96 3.70 7.79
C GLY A 604 -52.21 5.20 7.72
N VAL A 605 -53.47 5.61 7.96
CA VAL A 605 -53.90 7.00 7.88
C VAL A 605 -53.91 7.63 9.28
N SER A 606 -53.25 8.77 9.42
CA SER A 606 -53.22 9.56 10.64
C SER A 606 -53.92 10.90 10.43
N LEU A 607 -54.73 11.30 11.42
CA LEU A 607 -55.49 12.55 11.43
C LEU A 607 -54.96 13.45 12.54
N GLU A 608 -54.50 14.65 12.18
CA GLU A 608 -54.05 15.63 13.16
C GLU A 608 -55.25 16.41 13.74
N VAL A 609 -55.44 16.32 15.04
CA VAL A 609 -56.55 16.95 15.76
C VAL A 609 -56.01 17.96 16.76
N PRO A 610 -56.24 19.28 16.57
CA PRO A 610 -55.84 20.27 17.57
C PRO A 610 -56.55 20.02 18.91
N VAL A 611 -55.79 20.09 20.01
CA VAL A 611 -56.34 19.85 21.36
C VAL A 611 -57.51 20.79 21.68
N SER A 612 -57.52 22.00 21.13
CA SER A 612 -58.59 23.00 21.32
C SER A 612 -59.96 22.56 20.80
N VAL A 613 -59.99 21.73 19.76
CA VAL A 613 -61.24 21.24 19.15
C VAL A 613 -61.55 19.78 19.51
N LEU A 614 -60.67 19.10 20.25
CA LEU A 614 -60.77 17.65 20.54
C LEU A 614 -62.14 17.23 21.08
N ASN A 615 -62.75 18.02 21.98
CA ASN A 615 -64.08 17.72 22.55
C ASN A 615 -65.24 17.93 21.58
N GLN A 616 -65.03 18.64 20.47
CA GLN A 616 -66.02 18.91 19.43
C GLN A 616 -65.97 17.87 18.30
N VAL A 617 -64.97 16.98 18.29
CA VAL A 617 -64.78 15.97 17.26
C VAL A 617 -65.51 14.68 17.60
N HIS A 618 -66.34 14.20 16.68
CA HIS A 618 -67.01 12.89 16.77
C HIS A 618 -66.29 11.85 15.92
N ALA A 619 -66.14 10.63 16.42
CA ALA A 619 -65.39 9.56 15.74
C ALA A 619 -66.13 8.95 14.54
N ALA A 620 -67.47 9.03 14.51
CA ALA A 620 -68.31 8.33 13.54
C ALA A 620 -67.95 8.62 12.07
N PRO A 621 -67.75 9.87 11.62
CA PRO A 621 -67.37 10.17 10.23
C PRO A 621 -66.04 9.54 9.82
N PHE A 622 -65.06 9.46 10.74
CA PHE A 622 -63.72 8.92 10.47
C PHE A 622 -63.69 7.39 10.38
N SER A 623 -64.70 6.72 10.94
CA SER A 623 -64.83 5.26 10.84
C SER A 623 -64.97 4.74 9.40
N TRP A 624 -65.35 5.62 8.47
CA TRP A 624 -65.48 5.35 7.03
C TRP A 624 -64.15 5.22 6.30
N GLN A 625 -63.06 5.65 6.92
CA GLN A 625 -61.74 5.72 6.33
C GLN A 625 -61.70 6.61 5.05
N VAL A 626 -60.51 6.98 4.59
CA VAL A 626 -60.34 7.71 3.32
C VAL A 626 -60.90 6.89 2.15
N PRO A 627 -61.41 7.54 1.08
CA PRO A 627 -62.01 6.83 -0.05
C PRO A 627 -61.14 5.69 -0.60
N GLY A 628 -59.83 5.90 -0.72
CA GLY A 628 -58.86 4.94 -1.29
C GLY A 628 -58.69 3.66 -0.48
N MET A 629 -58.93 3.70 0.84
CA MET A 629 -58.83 2.54 1.74
C MET A 629 -60.18 1.95 2.12
N ARG A 630 -61.29 2.59 1.75
CA ARG A 630 -62.64 2.22 2.21
C ARG A 630 -63.09 0.85 1.72
N LEU A 631 -62.69 0.46 0.50
CA LEU A 631 -62.99 -0.86 -0.05
C LEU A 631 -62.31 -1.98 0.73
N GLU A 632 -61.02 -1.81 1.05
CA GLU A 632 -60.27 -2.76 1.85
C GLU A 632 -60.84 -2.83 3.27
N ARG A 633 -61.14 -1.68 3.88
CA ARG A 633 -61.82 -1.60 5.18
C ARG A 633 -63.14 -2.37 5.20
N ALA A 634 -64.01 -2.18 4.20
CA ALA A 634 -65.28 -2.89 4.09
C ALA A 634 -65.06 -4.40 3.91
N THR A 635 -64.12 -4.79 3.06
CA THR A 635 -63.79 -6.19 2.80
C THR A 635 -63.30 -6.90 4.05
N GLU A 636 -62.39 -6.29 4.80
CA GLU A 636 -61.87 -6.86 6.06
C GLU A 636 -62.92 -6.89 7.16
N LEU A 637 -63.78 -5.87 7.25
CA LEU A 637 -64.92 -5.90 8.17
C LEU A 637 -65.86 -7.06 7.84
N ILE A 638 -66.18 -7.31 6.57
CA ILE A 638 -66.98 -8.46 6.13
C ILE A 638 -66.28 -9.78 6.46
N ARG A 639 -64.96 -9.88 6.22
CA ARG A 639 -64.16 -11.08 6.54
C ARG A 639 -64.10 -11.37 8.04
N SER A 640 -64.16 -10.32 8.87
CA SER A 640 -64.15 -10.39 10.34
C SER A 640 -65.47 -10.89 10.94
N LEU A 641 -66.56 -10.91 10.17
CA LEU A 641 -67.87 -11.37 10.64
C LEU A 641 -67.86 -12.84 11.08
N PRO A 642 -68.74 -13.23 12.03
CA PRO A 642 -68.96 -14.63 12.40
C PRO A 642 -69.26 -15.50 11.17
N LYS A 643 -68.76 -16.74 11.16
CA LYS A 643 -68.87 -17.68 10.04
C LYS A 643 -70.32 -17.80 9.52
N ALA A 644 -71.30 -17.82 10.41
CA ALA A 644 -72.73 -17.94 10.07
C ALA A 644 -73.26 -16.76 9.23
N LYS A 645 -72.73 -15.55 9.42
CA LYS A 645 -73.10 -14.36 8.65
C LYS A 645 -72.22 -14.21 7.40
N ARG A 646 -70.92 -14.45 7.55
CA ARG A 646 -69.92 -14.26 6.48
C ARG A 646 -70.19 -15.08 5.22
N THR A 647 -70.76 -16.29 5.35
CA THR A 647 -71.08 -17.15 4.19
C THR A 647 -72.07 -16.51 3.22
N ALA A 648 -72.91 -15.57 3.67
CA ALA A 648 -73.84 -14.84 2.81
C ALA A 648 -73.15 -13.75 1.96
N PHE A 649 -71.89 -13.43 2.26
CA PHE A 649 -71.15 -12.32 1.67
C PHE A 649 -69.88 -12.81 0.95
N VAL A 650 -69.92 -14.00 0.36
CA VAL A 650 -68.80 -14.56 -0.41
C VAL A 650 -69.07 -14.39 -1.92
N PRO A 651 -68.12 -13.83 -2.71
CA PRO A 651 -66.83 -13.27 -2.31
C PRO A 651 -66.95 -11.93 -1.57
N ALA A 652 -66.20 -11.77 -0.47
CA ALA A 652 -66.23 -10.55 0.35
C ALA A 652 -65.88 -9.26 -0.42
N PRO A 653 -64.88 -9.24 -1.32
CA PRO A 653 -64.58 -8.05 -2.13
C PRO A 653 -65.76 -7.61 -3.00
N ASP A 654 -66.46 -8.53 -3.65
CA ASP A 654 -67.60 -8.23 -4.54
C ASP A 654 -68.78 -7.65 -3.77
N PHE A 655 -69.05 -8.17 -2.57
CA PHE A 655 -70.07 -7.60 -1.69
C PHE A 655 -69.66 -6.23 -1.14
N ALA A 656 -68.39 -6.05 -0.78
CA ALA A 656 -67.87 -4.75 -0.36
C ALA A 656 -68.00 -3.69 -1.48
N GLN A 657 -67.62 -4.02 -2.72
CA GLN A 657 -67.75 -3.13 -3.87
C GLN A 657 -69.20 -2.74 -4.13
N ARG A 658 -70.13 -3.70 -4.12
CA ARG A 658 -71.57 -3.42 -4.30
C ARG A 658 -72.15 -2.60 -3.15
N ALA A 659 -71.78 -2.90 -1.91
CA ALA A 659 -72.22 -2.14 -0.74
C ALA A 659 -71.74 -0.69 -0.80
N LEU A 660 -70.48 -0.46 -1.18
CA LEU A 660 -69.95 0.89 -1.37
C LEU A 660 -70.55 1.61 -2.59
N GLY A 661 -70.91 0.88 -3.65
CA GLY A 661 -71.68 1.40 -4.77
C GLY A 661 -73.06 1.89 -4.33
N TRP A 662 -73.75 1.11 -3.48
CA TRP A 662 -75.05 1.47 -2.91
C TRP A 662 -74.95 2.66 -1.95
N LEU A 663 -73.96 2.67 -1.05
CA LEU A 663 -73.73 3.77 -0.10
C LEU A 663 -73.42 5.10 -0.78
N ARG A 664 -72.77 5.09 -1.95
CA ARG A 664 -72.56 6.32 -2.75
C ARG A 664 -73.87 6.98 -3.19
N GLN A 665 -74.95 6.20 -3.34
CA GLN A 665 -76.27 6.72 -3.72
C GLN A 665 -77.09 7.17 -2.51
N HIS A 666 -76.61 6.93 -1.28
CA HIS A 666 -77.30 7.20 -0.02
C HIS A 666 -76.41 8.06 0.89
N PRO A 667 -76.10 9.32 0.49
CA PRO A 667 -75.19 10.19 1.21
C PRO A 667 -75.66 10.55 2.63
N GLU A 668 -76.96 10.45 2.91
CA GLU A 668 -77.55 10.68 4.22
C GLU A 668 -76.99 9.75 5.31
N LEU A 669 -76.48 8.57 4.94
CA LEU A 669 -75.91 7.61 5.89
C LEU A 669 -74.46 7.94 6.28
N ARG A 670 -73.84 8.94 5.66
CA ARG A 670 -72.42 9.27 5.85
C ARG A 670 -72.10 9.87 7.23
N SER A 671 -73.12 10.35 7.95
CA SER A 671 -73.00 10.78 9.35
C SER A 671 -72.99 9.62 10.35
N GLU A 672 -73.49 8.45 9.95
CA GLU A 672 -73.55 7.26 10.81
C GLU A 672 -72.19 6.54 10.88
N PRO A 673 -71.93 5.75 11.93
CA PRO A 673 -70.76 4.86 11.97
C PRO A 673 -70.71 3.92 10.77
N PHE A 674 -69.52 3.71 10.20
CA PHE A 674 -69.35 2.94 8.96
C PHE A 674 -69.89 1.51 9.04
N THR A 675 -69.80 0.87 10.21
CA THR A 675 -70.35 -0.48 10.43
C THR A 675 -71.87 -0.52 10.34
N GLU A 676 -72.56 0.55 10.72
CA GLU A 676 -74.03 0.65 10.63
C GLU A 676 -74.46 0.88 9.19
N ALA A 677 -73.83 1.84 8.51
CA ALA A 677 -74.06 2.10 7.10
C ALA A 677 -73.74 0.88 6.22
N LEU A 678 -72.61 0.23 6.46
CA LEU A 678 -72.23 -1.01 5.76
C LEU A 678 -73.21 -2.15 6.07
N GLY A 679 -73.69 -2.26 7.31
CA GLY A 679 -74.70 -3.24 7.71
C GLY A 679 -76.04 -3.05 6.99
N GLU A 680 -76.52 -1.81 6.88
CA GLU A 680 -77.74 -1.48 6.13
C GLU A 680 -77.56 -1.79 4.64
N ALA A 681 -76.42 -1.40 4.04
CA ALA A 681 -76.12 -1.71 2.65
C ALA A 681 -76.10 -3.23 2.38
N LEU A 682 -75.47 -4.02 3.26
CA LEU A 682 -75.43 -5.48 3.14
C LEU A 682 -76.81 -6.11 3.34
N LEU A 683 -77.62 -5.62 4.28
CA LEU A 683 -79.00 -6.05 4.48
C LEU A 683 -79.84 -5.81 3.23
N ARG A 684 -79.74 -4.63 2.62
CA ARG A 684 -80.47 -4.28 1.39
C ARG A 684 -80.05 -5.13 0.20
N LEU A 685 -78.76 -5.43 0.09
CA LEU A 685 -78.21 -6.20 -1.04
C LEU A 685 -78.44 -7.72 -0.91
N SER A 686 -78.59 -8.26 0.30
CA SER A 686 -78.61 -9.71 0.53
C SER A 686 -79.81 -10.25 1.32
N GLY A 687 -80.58 -9.38 1.99
CA GLY A 687 -81.62 -9.74 2.95
C GLY A 687 -81.09 -10.22 4.31
N VAL A 688 -79.77 -10.28 4.52
CA VAL A 688 -79.15 -10.76 5.76
C VAL A 688 -78.79 -9.58 6.66
N LYS A 689 -79.44 -9.49 7.83
CA LYS A 689 -79.13 -8.49 8.85
C LYS A 689 -77.84 -8.85 9.60
N VAL A 690 -76.93 -7.89 9.72
CA VAL A 690 -75.73 -7.95 10.56
C VAL A 690 -75.99 -7.11 11.81
N GLU A 691 -75.98 -7.72 12.99
CA GLU A 691 -76.25 -6.99 14.24
C GLU A 691 -74.98 -6.25 14.71
N PRO A 692 -75.09 -5.16 15.50
CA PRO A 692 -73.92 -4.39 15.96
C PRO A 692 -72.83 -5.25 16.64
N GLN A 693 -73.24 -6.27 17.39
CA GLN A 693 -72.36 -7.23 18.07
C GLN A 693 -71.64 -8.23 17.14
N ASP A 694 -72.10 -8.36 15.89
CA ASP A 694 -71.46 -9.23 14.90
C ASP A 694 -70.19 -8.59 14.32
N TRP A 695 -70.09 -7.26 14.35
CA TRP A 695 -68.89 -6.54 13.89
C TRP A 695 -67.72 -6.73 14.84
N ARG A 696 -66.54 -6.97 14.29
CA ARG A 696 -65.28 -7.10 15.04
C ARG A 696 -64.24 -6.08 14.56
N PRO A 697 -64.42 -4.77 14.82
CA PRO A 697 -63.49 -3.74 14.35
C PRO A 697 -62.05 -3.96 14.80
N ALA A 698 -61.85 -4.50 16.00
CA ALA A 698 -60.54 -4.84 16.56
C ALA A 698 -59.82 -5.99 15.84
N ALA A 699 -60.53 -6.82 15.08
CA ALA A 699 -59.95 -7.91 14.28
C ALA A 699 -59.49 -7.45 12.89
N VAL A 700 -59.83 -6.22 12.49
CA VAL A 700 -59.37 -5.63 11.23
C VAL A 700 -57.95 -5.12 11.42
N ALA A 701 -57.13 -5.25 10.37
CA ALA A 701 -55.74 -4.79 10.38
C ALA A 701 -55.63 -3.33 10.90
N PRO A 702 -54.66 -3.02 11.78
CA PRO A 702 -54.59 -1.72 12.43
C PRO A 702 -54.52 -0.53 11.46
N HIS A 703 -53.86 -0.68 10.30
CA HIS A 703 -53.69 0.40 9.31
C HIS A 703 -54.97 0.81 8.58
N LEU A 704 -56.05 0.01 8.69
CA LEU A 704 -57.37 0.36 8.16
C LEU A 704 -58.21 1.18 9.15
N GLN A 705 -57.68 1.46 10.34
CA GLN A 705 -58.29 2.36 11.32
C GLN A 705 -57.54 3.70 11.32
N ILE A 706 -58.28 4.81 11.42
CA ILE A 706 -57.68 6.13 11.58
C ILE A 706 -56.91 6.19 12.90
N THR A 707 -55.68 6.70 12.83
CA THR A 707 -54.91 7.07 14.03
C THR A 707 -55.11 8.55 14.29
N PHE A 708 -55.71 8.91 15.41
CA PHE A 708 -55.85 10.30 15.83
C PHE A 708 -54.56 10.75 16.50
N VAL A 709 -53.98 11.84 16.04
CA VAL A 709 -52.77 12.46 16.59
C VAL A 709 -53.18 13.82 17.16
N VAL A 710 -53.21 13.93 18.49
CA VAL A 710 -53.63 15.17 19.15
C VAL A 710 -52.44 16.11 19.27
N VAL A 711 -52.58 17.32 18.74
CA VAL A 711 -51.50 18.30 18.65
C VAL A 711 -51.81 19.61 19.38
N LYS A 712 -50.77 20.27 19.89
CA LYS A 712 -50.80 21.65 20.40
C LYS A 712 -49.60 22.40 19.83
N ASP A 713 -49.83 23.48 19.10
CA ASP A 713 -48.77 24.28 18.47
C ASP A 713 -47.77 23.42 17.65
N SER A 714 -48.27 22.37 16.97
CA SER A 714 -47.52 21.34 16.23
C SER A 714 -46.73 20.32 17.08
N GLU A 715 -46.82 20.38 18.41
CA GLU A 715 -46.29 19.35 19.32
C GLU A 715 -47.32 18.23 19.51
N VAL A 716 -46.90 16.97 19.42
CA VAL A 716 -47.79 15.81 19.62
C VAL A 716 -47.95 15.51 21.11
N LEU A 717 -49.19 15.58 21.61
CA LEU A 717 -49.52 15.29 23.00
C LEU A 717 -49.82 13.81 23.26
N ALA A 718 -50.62 13.20 22.37
CA ALA A 718 -50.96 11.79 22.42
C ALA A 718 -51.38 11.31 21.02
N ALA A 719 -51.29 10.00 20.77
CA ALA A 719 -51.75 9.39 19.53
C ALA A 719 -52.40 8.03 19.81
N GLY A 720 -53.49 7.71 19.12
CA GLY A 720 -54.23 6.47 19.35
C GLY A 720 -55.38 6.28 18.37
N LYS A 721 -55.96 5.08 18.36
CA LYS A 721 -57.06 4.69 17.45
C LYS A 721 -58.45 4.87 18.06
N ASP A 722 -58.48 5.12 19.38
CA ASP A 722 -59.70 5.38 20.15
C ASP A 722 -59.72 6.86 20.57
N LEU A 723 -60.57 7.64 19.89
CA LEU A 723 -60.73 9.07 20.13
C LEU A 723 -61.28 9.37 21.54
N ASP A 724 -62.14 8.52 22.07
CA ASP A 724 -62.77 8.76 23.37
C ASP A 724 -61.83 8.39 24.53
N ALA A 725 -60.96 7.39 24.32
CA ALA A 725 -59.83 7.15 25.21
C ALA A 725 -58.87 8.35 25.25
N LEU A 726 -58.52 8.93 24.09
CA LEU A 726 -57.66 10.12 24.00
C LEU A 726 -58.29 11.36 24.67
N LYS A 727 -59.60 11.56 24.51
CA LYS A 727 -60.34 12.63 25.22
C LYS A 727 -60.25 12.46 26.74
N SER A 728 -60.39 11.23 27.22
CA SER A 728 -60.34 10.90 28.65
C SER A 728 -58.93 11.08 29.22
N GLU A 729 -57.90 10.68 28.47
CA GLU A 729 -56.49 10.83 28.82
C GLU A 729 -56.07 12.31 28.89
N LEU A 730 -56.50 13.12 27.92
CA LEU A 730 -56.11 14.52 27.80
C LEU A 730 -57.05 15.50 28.53
N ALA A 731 -58.11 15.02 29.16
CA ALA A 731 -59.04 15.83 29.97
C ALA A 731 -58.34 16.73 31.03
N PRO A 732 -57.28 16.28 31.75
CA PRO A 732 -56.56 17.13 32.70
C PRO A 732 -55.78 18.27 32.04
N GLN A 733 -55.35 18.11 30.79
CA GLN A 733 -54.58 19.12 30.05
C GLN A 733 -55.50 20.14 29.37
N LEU A 734 -56.67 19.70 28.89
CA LEU A 734 -57.75 20.57 28.37
C LEU A 734 -58.21 21.61 29.42
N SER A 735 -58.36 21.20 30.68
CA SER A 735 -58.78 22.10 31.79
C SER A 735 -57.74 23.19 32.15
N ARG A 736 -56.45 22.98 31.82
CA ARG A 736 -55.38 23.99 31.96
C ARG A 736 -55.25 24.94 30.78
N THR A 737 -55.92 24.65 29.66
CA THR A 737 -55.82 25.44 28.42
C THR A 737 -57.07 26.33 28.23
N LEU A 738 -58.15 26.05 28.96
CA LEU A 738 -59.40 26.82 29.01
C LEU A 738 -59.45 27.84 30.16
N ASN A 739 -58.40 27.91 30.99
CA ASN A 739 -58.14 28.95 32.00
C ASN A 739 -56.87 29.69 31.63
#